data_AF-A0A845LY15-F1
#
_entry.id   AF-A0A845LY15-F1
#
_cell.length_a   1.000
_cell.length_b   1.000
_cell.length_c   1.000
_cell.angle_alpha   90.00
_cell.angle_beta   90.00
_cell.angle_gamma   90.00
#
_symmetry.space_group_name_H-M   'P 1'
#
loop_
_entity.id
_entity.type
_entity.pdbx_description
1 polymer ?
#
loop_
_entity_poly.entity_id
_entity_poly.type
_entity_poly.pdbx_seq_one_letter_code
_entity_poly.pdbx_strand_id
1 'polypeptide(L)'
;MNFKLSSAAGAARRSTATSPQGGSPPRSRSADVSIGAKTRLKPSSRRWLVPKGDHSPNTPANQTGALRPAAEAFAASGWKIFPVSPIGSRGANDANGKKPYPGTRGFKDASDDLSKIEAWWKEKPDANIGLACEASGLVVLDVDLDLDVEEDAARWERFCSENYLPDTFVQRTPGGGLHLIYRAETGVRYPGALDDQDGRIADIKHKGYIVLAPSVASSSRREAPAAYQVVDDRDPMPAPGWLLQRQSKNGKGTEDKTDDFSDNLRAFVRQERDERLLNLLRETRNLLHKREDWLKLGFAIHAAYAGTRWAHDAYCAWIAFSERWEAPPGTKLADFAENAERVWSDAKAGRDGGVTPATAQMILGNLPKMPPSDVVPVRPKPEPDELHEEDGGRVQLTGLAGEIAKLVRHSSDRELKVFPEAAALMAMSALAAPTHVIKGPQGRTTVNLYALLLGGTGSGKEDCRKATRMVLRAAGRPDELLDGIASDKALHRALHDAGSSDTSNASFGAITMAIDEGGLHLSAIRQGNDAHQRLLLSLMMRLWGLGLDRLGPHKYADNRHEIGAVEGPRLTTLWTSTPKALQDATSQEDSESGQLNRFLVFAEQGLSRLKDGEIDRDAMRNPPEDVVGACRRFPPRLAIGRQLERVPDKVIEMTPAAARLQDAFRIGEVEDKRQLGGAEGESWARAAEYVLRVAGLLALSDAAMDPEQDALDEVVCEVHHVETAIQIIRQAVGGTAKIAKNAGKSEIEQLKDRVKAAISELAGPDGFANARNVKKKVLRGVHSPLRNGIVTSMIEDGEIFEVRNETGGRPSILWSLTETTDET
;
A
#
# COMPACT_ATOMS: atom_id res chain seq x y z
N MET A 1 -37.82 60.27 27.07
CA MET A 1 -39.18 60.23 27.66
C MET A 1 -39.33 58.90 28.41
N ASN A 2 -40.05 58.88 29.54
CA ASN A 2 -41.08 57.91 29.97
C ASN A 2 -40.96 56.42 29.57
N PHE A 3 -41.12 55.38 30.42
CA PHE A 3 -41.31 55.16 31.89
C PHE A 3 -40.76 53.73 32.19
N LYS A 4 -40.00 53.42 33.27
CA LYS A 4 -40.44 52.92 34.62
C LYS A 4 -41.47 51.77 34.58
N LEU A 5 -41.22 50.58 35.19
CA LEU A 5 -41.37 50.26 36.64
C LEU A 5 -40.70 48.89 36.98
N SER A 6 -39.89 48.75 38.07
CA SER A 6 -40.15 48.06 39.38
C SER A 6 -40.35 46.53 39.34
N SER A 7 -39.97 45.67 40.30
CA SER A 7 -39.16 45.63 41.55
C SER A 7 -38.95 44.12 41.90
N ALA A 8 -38.34 43.57 42.97
CA ALA A 8 -37.62 43.93 44.20
C ALA A 8 -36.82 42.65 44.66
N ALA A 9 -36.25 42.44 45.86
CA ALA A 9 -35.36 43.18 46.78
C ALA A 9 -35.19 42.34 48.10
N GLY A 10 -33.97 42.17 48.62
CA GLY A 10 -33.65 41.58 49.95
C GLY A 10 -33.07 40.15 49.93
N ALA A 11 -32.27 39.69 50.91
CA ALA A 11 -31.57 40.36 52.02
C ALA A 11 -30.39 39.46 52.52
N ALA A 12 -29.46 39.95 53.36
CA ALA A 12 -28.20 39.27 53.71
C ALA A 12 -27.93 39.16 55.23
N ARG A 13 -27.08 38.18 55.66
CA ARG A 13 -26.17 38.27 56.85
C ARG A 13 -25.18 37.08 56.99
N ARG A 14 -24.34 37.09 58.04
CA ARG A 14 -23.10 36.29 58.24
C ARG A 14 -23.05 35.53 59.59
N SER A 15 -22.38 34.37 59.64
CA SER A 15 -21.60 33.80 60.78
C SER A 15 -20.78 32.57 60.28
N THR A 16 -19.67 32.02 60.83
CA THR A 16 -18.67 32.31 61.91
C THR A 16 -18.52 31.34 63.10
N ALA A 17 -18.00 30.13 62.82
CA ALA A 17 -16.89 29.43 63.53
C ALA A 17 -17.04 28.69 64.90
N THR A 18 -16.17 27.65 65.02
CA THR A 18 -15.50 27.02 66.19
C THR A 18 -16.10 25.86 67.02
N SER A 19 -15.19 24.87 67.24
CA SER A 19 -15.16 23.54 67.88
C SER A 19 -15.72 23.34 69.31
N PRO A 20 -15.82 22.06 69.77
CA PRO A 20 -14.78 21.53 70.71
C PRO A 20 -14.33 20.05 70.48
N GLN A 21 -13.47 19.54 71.37
CA GLN A 21 -12.86 18.18 71.46
C GLN A 21 -13.72 17.23 72.35
N GLY A 22 -13.52 15.91 72.53
CA GLY A 22 -12.58 14.90 71.97
C GLY A 22 -12.58 13.60 72.83
N GLY A 23 -12.22 12.41 72.30
CA GLY A 23 -12.19 11.12 73.05
C GLY A 23 -11.87 9.87 72.21
N SER A 24 -11.39 8.77 72.83
CA SER A 24 -10.93 7.49 72.19
C SER A 24 -10.83 6.37 73.27
N PRO A 25 -10.49 5.07 73.01
CA PRO A 25 -10.07 4.32 71.78
C PRO A 25 -10.93 3.01 71.58
N PRO A 26 -10.52 1.86 70.94
CA PRO A 26 -9.33 1.51 70.15
C PRO A 26 -9.51 0.70 68.83
N ARG A 27 -8.56 0.91 67.89
CA ARG A 27 -7.90 -0.04 66.93
C ARG A 27 -8.71 -1.17 66.24
N SER A 28 -8.77 -1.10 64.90
CA SER A 28 -8.06 -2.07 64.01
C SER A 28 -7.83 -1.51 62.59
N ARG A 29 -6.96 -2.20 61.82
CA ARG A 29 -6.38 -1.90 60.48
C ARG A 29 -7.44 -1.57 59.39
N SER A 30 -7.15 -0.88 58.29
CA SER A 30 -5.90 -0.69 57.53
C SER A 30 -5.56 0.79 57.22
N ALA A 31 -4.48 1.06 56.48
CA ALA A 31 -3.94 2.40 56.27
C ALA A 31 -3.83 2.80 54.79
N ASP A 32 -4.35 3.98 54.45
CA ASP A 32 -3.83 4.82 53.36
C ASP A 32 -2.53 5.51 53.80
N VAL A 33 -1.62 5.77 52.85
CA VAL A 33 -0.54 6.76 53.01
C VAL A 33 -0.47 7.62 51.76
N SER A 34 -0.53 8.93 51.96
CA SER A 34 -0.48 9.94 50.89
C SER A 34 0.94 10.16 50.37
N ILE A 35 1.05 10.52 49.08
CA ILE A 35 2.29 11.05 48.49
C ILE A 35 2.00 12.45 47.97
N GLY A 36 2.74 13.43 48.50
CA GLY A 36 2.69 14.82 48.05
C GLY A 36 3.96 15.25 47.33
N ALA A 37 3.82 16.24 46.45
CA ALA A 37 4.87 17.12 45.92
C ALA A 37 6.10 16.51 45.21
N LYS A 38 6.14 16.76 43.90
CA LYS A 38 7.36 17.11 43.12
C LYS A 38 8.55 16.12 43.15
N THR A 39 8.59 15.22 42.17
CA THR A 39 9.74 15.24 41.24
C THR A 39 9.29 14.98 39.81
N ARG A 40 9.96 15.64 38.85
CA ARG A 40 9.79 15.35 37.42
C ARG A 40 10.57 14.08 37.12
N LEU A 41 9.91 12.91 37.20
CA LEU A 41 10.52 11.65 36.80
C LEU A 41 10.92 11.74 35.33
N LYS A 42 12.23 11.85 35.08
CA LYS A 42 12.81 11.52 33.77
C LYS A 42 12.42 10.07 33.46
N PRO A 43 12.25 9.67 32.19
CA PRO A 43 12.22 8.25 31.87
C PRO A 43 13.48 7.61 32.46
N SER A 44 13.30 6.57 33.28
CA SER A 44 14.43 5.80 33.79
C SER A 44 15.20 5.27 32.59
N SER A 45 16.51 5.48 32.58
CA SER A 45 17.37 4.98 31.51
C SER A 45 17.25 3.46 31.45
N ARG A 46 16.50 2.94 30.48
CA ARG A 46 16.37 1.50 30.17
C ARG A 46 17.69 1.00 29.57
N ARG A 47 18.73 0.99 30.39
CA ARG A 47 20.04 0.47 30.04
C ARG A 47 19.92 -1.05 30.03
N TRP A 48 19.79 -1.67 28.86
CA TRP A 48 19.69 -3.12 28.75
C TRP A 48 21.04 -3.83 28.97
N LEU A 49 22.09 -3.06 29.29
CA LEU A 49 23.35 -3.53 29.86
C LEU A 49 23.15 -4.16 31.24
N VAL A 50 22.83 -5.45 31.21
CA VAL A 50 23.17 -6.41 32.27
C VAL A 50 24.65 -6.16 32.67
N PRO A 51 25.01 -6.15 33.97
CA PRO A 51 26.40 -6.01 34.38
C PRO A 51 27.28 -7.05 33.68
N LYS A 52 28.49 -6.65 33.24
CA LYS A 52 29.47 -7.62 32.74
C LYS A 52 29.77 -8.60 33.87
N GLY A 53 29.22 -9.81 33.76
CA GLY A 53 29.44 -10.88 34.72
C GLY A 53 30.93 -11.19 34.77
N ASP A 54 31.48 -11.26 35.99
CA ASP A 54 32.90 -11.50 36.18
C ASP A 54 33.34 -12.79 35.49
N HIS A 55 34.33 -12.71 34.60
CA HIS A 55 34.84 -13.84 33.83
C HIS A 55 35.78 -14.74 34.66
N SER A 56 35.39 -15.03 35.90
CA SER A 56 35.97 -16.10 36.69
C SER A 56 35.64 -17.46 36.02
N PRO A 57 36.65 -18.25 35.58
CA PRO A 57 36.43 -19.47 34.81
C PRO A 57 35.97 -20.63 35.71
N ASN A 58 34.69 -20.62 36.08
CA ASN A 58 34.11 -21.62 36.96
C ASN A 58 33.93 -22.95 36.21
N THR A 59 34.64 -23.99 36.64
CA THR A 59 34.80 -25.27 35.93
C THR A 59 33.46 -25.96 35.59
N PRO A 60 33.26 -26.55 34.39
CA PRO A 60 31.98 -27.14 33.97
C PRO A 60 31.46 -28.36 34.78
N ALA A 61 32.12 -28.76 35.85
CA ALA A 61 32.10 -30.12 36.38
C ALA A 61 30.98 -30.45 37.39
N ASN A 62 30.00 -29.57 37.63
CA ASN A 62 28.99 -29.80 38.70
C ASN A 62 27.56 -29.29 38.41
N GLN A 63 27.16 -29.13 37.15
CA GLN A 63 25.81 -28.62 36.80
C GLN A 63 24.73 -29.70 36.59
N THR A 64 25.09 -30.99 36.50
CA THR A 64 24.14 -32.10 36.30
C THR A 64 23.08 -32.19 37.41
N GLY A 65 23.43 -31.82 38.64
CA GLY A 65 22.47 -31.77 39.76
C GLY A 65 21.40 -30.66 39.66
N ALA A 66 21.58 -29.66 38.79
CA ALA A 66 20.67 -28.52 38.67
C ALA A 66 19.64 -28.65 37.53
N LEU A 67 19.92 -29.46 36.51
CA LEU A 67 19.06 -29.60 35.33
C LEU A 67 17.71 -30.25 35.66
N ARG A 68 17.70 -31.33 36.44
CA ARG A 68 16.47 -32.02 36.85
C ARG A 68 15.56 -31.13 37.71
N PRO A 69 16.01 -30.51 38.83
CA PRO A 69 15.15 -29.64 39.64
C PRO A 69 14.60 -28.43 38.86
N ALA A 70 15.37 -27.88 37.92
CA ALA A 70 14.89 -26.81 37.04
C ALA A 70 13.79 -27.30 36.07
N ALA A 71 13.97 -28.48 35.45
CA ALA A 71 12.95 -29.10 34.60
C ALA A 71 11.65 -29.40 35.36
N GLU A 72 11.75 -29.89 36.59
CA GLU A 72 10.61 -30.12 37.50
C GLU A 72 9.93 -28.80 37.89
N ALA A 73 10.69 -27.73 38.15
CA ALA A 73 10.15 -26.42 38.49
C ALA A 73 9.35 -25.78 37.33
N PHE A 74 9.90 -25.76 36.11
CA PHE A 74 9.16 -25.25 34.94
C PHE A 74 7.89 -26.06 34.65
N ALA A 75 7.95 -27.38 34.83
CA ALA A 75 6.78 -28.25 34.68
C ALA A 75 5.71 -28.01 35.76
N ALA A 76 6.11 -27.71 37.00
CA ALA A 76 5.17 -27.28 38.05
C ALA A 76 4.48 -25.94 37.71
N SER A 77 5.13 -25.07 36.92
CA SER A 77 4.51 -23.87 36.30
C SER A 77 3.63 -24.18 35.07
N GLY A 78 3.36 -25.47 34.77
CA GLY A 78 2.53 -25.92 33.65
C GLY A 78 3.21 -25.93 32.28
N TRP A 79 4.52 -25.66 32.22
CA TRP A 79 5.27 -25.62 30.97
C TRP A 79 5.60 -27.03 30.48
N LYS A 80 5.48 -27.28 29.16
CA LYS A 80 5.72 -28.60 28.57
C LYS A 80 7.21 -28.76 28.25
N ILE A 81 7.89 -29.53 29.08
CA ILE A 81 9.33 -29.76 29.03
C ILE A 81 9.66 -31.09 28.31
N PHE A 82 10.84 -31.18 27.69
CA PHE A 82 11.38 -32.42 27.11
C PHE A 82 12.93 -32.44 27.16
N PRO A 83 13.56 -33.63 27.16
CA PRO A 83 15.02 -33.75 27.20
C PRO A 83 15.68 -33.41 25.84
N VAL A 84 16.66 -32.52 25.87
CA VAL A 84 17.51 -32.08 24.75
C VAL A 84 18.90 -32.70 24.90
N SER A 85 19.49 -33.16 23.79
CA SER A 85 20.81 -33.79 23.80
C SER A 85 21.89 -32.76 24.17
N PRO A 86 22.80 -33.05 25.12
CA PRO A 86 23.91 -32.17 25.47
C PRO A 86 24.98 -32.14 24.37
N ILE A 87 25.98 -31.28 24.57
CA ILE A 87 27.08 -31.07 23.61
C ILE A 87 27.82 -32.38 23.31
N GLY A 88 28.20 -32.58 22.05
CA GLY A 88 28.96 -33.77 21.58
C GLY A 88 28.17 -35.08 21.48
N SER A 89 27.04 -35.24 22.20
CA SER A 89 26.25 -36.49 22.29
C SER A 89 25.67 -37.02 20.97
N ARG A 90 25.69 -36.23 19.90
CA ARG A 90 25.19 -36.55 18.54
C ARG A 90 26.29 -36.80 17.51
N GLY A 91 27.56 -36.83 17.91
CA GLY A 91 28.71 -37.02 17.02
C GLY A 91 29.11 -35.76 16.25
N ALA A 92 30.15 -35.89 15.41
CA ALA A 92 30.91 -34.76 14.86
C ALA A 92 30.10 -33.74 14.04
N ASN A 93 29.01 -34.16 13.40
CA ASN A 93 28.23 -33.30 12.51
C ASN A 93 27.11 -32.49 13.22
N ASP A 94 26.85 -32.69 14.51
CA ASP A 94 25.69 -32.07 15.17
C ASP A 94 25.84 -31.82 16.69
N ALA A 95 27.00 -31.29 17.10
CA ALA A 95 27.44 -31.29 18.49
C ALA A 95 26.93 -30.15 19.40
N ASN A 96 26.03 -29.25 18.97
CA ASN A 96 25.85 -27.94 19.61
C ASN A 96 25.03 -27.88 20.93
N GLY A 97 24.43 -28.99 21.36
CA GLY A 97 23.64 -29.05 22.60
C GLY A 97 22.20 -28.49 22.52
N LYS A 98 21.71 -28.11 21.33
CA LYS A 98 20.40 -27.44 21.14
C LYS A 98 19.31 -28.31 20.49
N LYS A 99 19.52 -29.62 20.31
CA LYS A 99 18.60 -30.52 19.56
C LYS A 99 18.10 -31.70 20.39
N PRO A 100 16.84 -32.16 20.22
CA PRO A 100 16.28 -33.31 20.95
C PRO A 100 17.08 -34.61 20.73
N TYR A 101 16.95 -35.59 21.63
CA TYR A 101 17.65 -36.87 21.45
C TYR A 101 17.25 -37.59 20.15
N PRO A 102 18.19 -38.24 19.44
CA PRO A 102 17.87 -39.10 18.29
C PRO A 102 16.82 -40.17 18.65
N GLY A 103 15.96 -40.52 17.70
CA GLY A 103 14.88 -41.50 17.90
C GLY A 103 13.65 -40.99 18.68
N THR A 104 13.71 -39.81 19.30
CA THR A 104 12.52 -39.18 19.93
C THR A 104 11.69 -38.39 18.90
N ARG A 105 10.43 -38.05 19.23
CA ARG A 105 9.62 -37.10 18.46
C ARG A 105 9.90 -35.64 18.85
N GLY A 106 10.95 -35.42 19.67
CA GLY A 106 11.41 -34.13 20.14
C GLY A 106 10.37 -33.37 20.96
N PHE A 107 10.18 -32.09 20.66
CA PHE A 107 9.22 -31.24 21.36
C PHE A 107 7.76 -31.73 21.29
N LYS A 108 7.44 -32.66 20.38
CA LYS A 108 6.12 -33.33 20.32
C LYS A 108 5.90 -34.38 21.42
N ASP A 109 6.95 -34.79 22.12
CA ASP A 109 6.86 -35.66 23.31
C ASP A 109 6.77 -34.87 24.62
N ALA A 110 6.84 -33.53 24.58
CA ALA A 110 6.94 -32.66 25.74
C ALA A 110 5.76 -32.77 26.72
N SER A 111 6.04 -32.56 28.00
CA SER A 111 5.09 -32.82 29.09
C SER A 111 5.43 -32.01 30.34
N ASP A 112 4.41 -31.83 31.18
CA ASP A 112 4.46 -31.28 32.54
C ASP A 112 4.21 -32.35 33.62
N ASP A 113 4.07 -33.63 33.23
CA ASP A 113 4.01 -34.74 34.17
C ASP A 113 5.37 -34.95 34.84
N LEU A 114 5.46 -34.56 36.11
CA LEU A 114 6.67 -34.69 36.94
C LEU A 114 7.19 -36.14 36.98
N SER A 115 6.32 -37.15 36.93
CA SER A 115 6.68 -38.57 36.90
C SER A 115 7.45 -38.93 35.63
N LYS A 116 7.02 -38.36 34.50
CA LYS A 116 7.65 -38.53 33.18
C LYS A 116 8.97 -37.78 33.09
N ILE A 117 9.06 -36.60 33.72
CA ILE A 117 10.27 -35.77 33.78
C ILE A 117 11.32 -36.42 34.68
N GLU A 118 10.93 -36.91 35.86
CA GLU A 118 11.81 -37.74 36.70
C GLU A 118 12.34 -38.94 35.89
N ALA A 119 11.49 -39.67 35.17
CA ALA A 119 11.91 -40.81 34.36
C ALA A 119 12.94 -40.40 33.28
N TRP A 120 12.71 -39.31 32.56
CA TRP A 120 13.64 -38.80 31.55
C TRP A 120 14.99 -38.38 32.12
N TRP A 121 15.04 -37.61 33.21
CA TRP A 121 16.30 -37.19 33.82
C TRP A 121 16.96 -38.28 34.68
N LYS A 122 16.25 -39.36 35.02
CA LYS A 122 16.82 -40.60 35.57
C LYS A 122 17.48 -41.46 34.48
N GLU A 123 16.93 -41.47 33.26
CA GLU A 123 17.57 -42.08 32.09
C GLU A 123 18.76 -41.23 31.58
N LYS A 124 18.63 -39.89 31.64
CA LYS A 124 19.57 -38.92 31.02
C LYS A 124 19.86 -37.74 31.96
N PRO A 125 20.72 -37.93 32.99
CA PRO A 125 20.98 -36.90 34.01
C PRO A 125 21.65 -35.62 33.47
N ASP A 126 22.25 -35.69 32.28
CA ASP A 126 22.94 -34.62 31.56
C ASP A 126 22.07 -33.95 30.48
N ALA A 127 20.78 -34.31 30.37
CA ALA A 127 19.89 -33.73 29.37
C ALA A 127 19.65 -32.23 29.60
N ASN A 128 19.83 -31.44 28.54
CA ASN A 128 19.41 -30.05 28.49
C ASN A 128 17.87 -29.95 28.51
N ILE A 129 17.35 -28.81 28.96
CA ILE A 129 15.92 -28.56 29.16
C ILE A 129 15.33 -27.91 27.90
N GLY A 130 14.51 -28.64 27.15
CA GLY A 130 13.73 -28.10 26.04
C GLY A 130 12.32 -27.71 26.45
N LEU A 131 11.81 -26.58 25.97
CA LEU A 131 10.45 -26.08 26.19
C LEU A 131 9.66 -26.06 24.89
N ALA A 132 8.50 -26.72 24.82
CA ALA A 132 7.59 -26.62 23.67
C ALA A 132 6.65 -25.41 23.83
N CYS A 133 6.82 -24.36 23.02
CA CYS A 133 6.18 -23.06 23.27
C CYS A 133 4.66 -23.09 23.10
N GLU A 134 4.15 -23.48 21.92
CA GLU A 134 2.71 -23.61 21.63
C GLU A 134 1.98 -24.53 22.63
N ALA A 135 2.59 -25.67 22.96
CA ALA A 135 2.02 -26.64 23.92
C ALA A 135 1.97 -26.12 25.37
N SER A 136 2.78 -25.11 25.70
CA SER A 136 2.80 -24.42 26.99
C SER A 136 1.92 -23.16 27.02
N GLY A 137 1.27 -22.80 25.91
CA GLY A 137 0.54 -21.54 25.78
C GLY A 137 1.45 -20.30 25.71
N LEU A 138 2.66 -20.46 25.18
CA LEU A 138 3.71 -19.43 25.15
C LEU A 138 4.12 -19.04 23.72
N VAL A 139 4.66 -17.84 23.58
CA VAL A 139 5.41 -17.37 22.42
C VAL A 139 6.70 -16.71 22.90
N VAL A 140 7.81 -16.99 22.24
CA VAL A 140 9.13 -16.46 22.61
C VAL A 140 9.64 -15.54 21.52
N LEU A 141 10.10 -14.35 21.91
CA LEU A 141 10.94 -13.50 21.07
C LEU A 141 12.40 -13.86 21.38
N ASP A 142 13.05 -14.59 20.47
CA ASP A 142 14.45 -15.02 20.55
C ASP A 142 15.30 -14.01 19.78
N VAL A 143 15.80 -13.01 20.50
CA VAL A 143 16.62 -11.90 20.01
C VAL A 143 17.99 -12.47 19.65
N ASP A 144 18.23 -12.64 18.35
CA ASP A 144 19.40 -13.33 17.82
C ASP A 144 20.60 -12.37 17.65
N LEU A 145 20.55 -11.16 18.21
CA LEU A 145 21.65 -10.19 18.29
C LEU A 145 22.68 -10.60 19.37
N ASP A 146 23.93 -10.19 19.24
CA ASP A 146 24.98 -10.39 20.25
C ASP A 146 25.08 -9.15 21.16
N LEU A 147 24.29 -9.12 22.24
CA LEU A 147 24.21 -7.95 23.14
C LEU A 147 25.44 -7.77 24.06
N ASP A 148 26.55 -8.48 23.82
CA ASP A 148 27.88 -8.11 24.33
C ASP A 148 28.65 -7.17 23.38
N VAL A 149 28.17 -7.02 22.13
CA VAL A 149 28.68 -6.08 21.11
C VAL A 149 27.89 -4.77 21.16
N GLU A 150 28.60 -3.64 21.14
CA GLU A 150 28.02 -2.31 21.36
C GLU A 150 27.02 -1.89 20.24
N GLU A 151 27.28 -2.29 19.00
CA GLU A 151 26.42 -2.02 17.84
C GLU A 151 25.08 -2.78 17.92
N ASP A 152 25.13 -4.10 18.18
CA ASP A 152 23.95 -4.94 18.36
C ASP A 152 23.15 -4.54 19.62
N ALA A 153 23.83 -4.14 20.69
CA ALA A 153 23.18 -3.58 21.88
C ALA A 153 22.46 -2.25 21.57
N ALA A 154 23.11 -1.32 20.86
CA ALA A 154 22.50 -0.04 20.47
C ALA A 154 21.30 -0.23 19.51
N ARG A 155 21.39 -1.20 18.59
CA ARG A 155 20.29 -1.61 17.70
C ARG A 155 19.10 -2.17 18.49
N TRP A 156 19.35 -2.99 19.51
CA TRP A 156 18.31 -3.47 20.41
C TRP A 156 17.69 -2.34 21.26
N GLU A 157 18.50 -1.40 21.78
CA GLU A 157 17.97 -0.23 22.49
C GLU A 157 17.11 0.68 21.58
N ARG A 158 17.50 0.87 20.30
CA ARG A 158 16.69 1.54 19.26
C ARG A 158 15.34 0.85 19.09
N PHE A 159 15.34 -0.46 18.81
CA PHE A 159 14.12 -1.25 18.62
C PHE A 159 13.18 -1.18 19.84
N CYS A 160 13.71 -1.27 21.06
CA CYS A 160 12.96 -1.11 22.31
C CYS A 160 12.43 0.31 22.57
N SER A 161 12.96 1.34 21.91
CA SER A 161 12.47 2.71 22.00
C SER A 161 11.30 2.98 21.06
N GLU A 162 11.27 2.29 19.92
CA GLU A 162 10.24 2.39 18.88
C GLU A 162 9.06 1.44 19.17
N ASN A 163 9.33 0.27 19.78
CA ASN A 163 8.33 -0.78 20.01
C ASN A 163 8.10 -1.02 21.51
N TYR A 164 6.86 -0.86 21.97
CA TYR A 164 6.51 -1.17 23.35
C TYR A 164 6.57 -2.69 23.61
N LEU A 165 7.60 -3.10 24.34
CA LEU A 165 7.74 -4.42 24.94
C LEU A 165 7.37 -4.33 26.43
N PRO A 166 6.34 -5.06 26.90
CA PRO A 166 6.12 -5.29 28.33
C PRO A 166 7.28 -6.10 28.91
N ASP A 167 7.69 -5.77 30.14
CA ASP A 167 8.52 -6.65 30.95
C ASP A 167 7.85 -8.05 31.06
N THR A 168 8.64 -9.11 31.01
CA THR A 168 8.18 -10.51 31.06
C THR A 168 9.33 -11.41 31.53
N PHE A 169 9.15 -12.74 31.58
CA PHE A 169 10.27 -13.68 31.82
C PHE A 169 11.38 -13.50 30.76
N VAL A 170 12.63 -13.31 31.18
CA VAL A 170 13.78 -13.14 30.28
C VAL A 170 14.92 -14.07 30.65
N GLN A 171 15.52 -14.73 29.66
CA GLN A 171 16.80 -15.43 29.83
C GLN A 171 17.81 -15.06 28.73
N ARG A 172 19.10 -15.02 29.08
CA ARG A 172 20.22 -14.80 28.16
C ARG A 172 20.60 -16.10 27.45
N THR A 173 20.96 -16.01 26.17
CA THR A 173 21.40 -17.16 25.37
C THR A 173 22.93 -17.30 25.37
N PRO A 174 23.48 -18.51 25.13
CA PRO A 174 24.91 -18.74 24.93
C PRO A 174 25.56 -18.00 23.74
N GLY A 175 24.78 -17.22 22.96
CA GLY A 175 25.26 -16.41 21.84
C GLY A 175 25.21 -14.90 22.08
N GLY A 176 24.98 -14.45 23.32
CA GLY A 176 24.89 -13.03 23.70
C GLY A 176 23.48 -12.44 23.65
N GLY A 177 22.54 -13.12 22.99
CA GLY A 177 21.14 -12.68 22.80
C GLY A 177 20.22 -12.97 23.99
N LEU A 178 18.91 -12.77 23.79
CA LEU A 178 17.86 -12.93 24.81
C LEU A 178 16.66 -13.74 24.30
N HIS A 179 16.07 -14.59 25.13
CA HIS A 179 14.69 -15.02 24.96
C HIS A 179 13.79 -14.16 25.87
N LEU A 180 12.84 -13.42 25.30
CA LEU A 180 11.72 -12.80 26.03
C LEU A 180 10.51 -13.71 25.87
N ILE A 181 10.04 -14.34 26.96
CA ILE A 181 8.97 -15.33 26.94
C ILE A 181 7.65 -14.67 27.32
N TYR A 182 6.69 -14.67 26.40
CA TYR A 182 5.35 -14.12 26.59
C TYR A 182 4.28 -15.22 26.58
N ARG A 183 3.14 -14.94 27.21
CA ARG A 183 1.92 -15.74 27.14
C ARG A 183 1.20 -15.49 25.82
N ALA A 184 0.84 -16.56 25.12
CA ALA A 184 0.17 -16.48 23.84
C ALA A 184 -1.35 -16.22 24.00
N GLU A 185 -1.90 -15.27 23.25
CA GLU A 185 -3.35 -15.18 23.00
C GLU A 185 -3.83 -16.45 22.26
N THR A 186 -5.05 -16.92 22.51
CA THR A 186 -5.58 -18.15 21.92
C THR A 186 -6.26 -17.88 20.58
N GLY A 187 -5.94 -18.67 19.54
CA GLY A 187 -6.52 -18.54 18.20
C GLY A 187 -5.92 -17.45 17.31
N VAL A 188 -4.80 -16.84 17.73
CA VAL A 188 -3.97 -16.00 16.85
C VAL A 188 -2.86 -16.83 16.19
N ARG A 189 -2.24 -16.28 15.15
CA ARG A 189 -0.90 -16.64 14.69
C ARG A 189 0.10 -15.56 15.15
N TYR A 190 1.37 -15.91 15.10
CA TYR A 190 2.49 -14.98 15.29
C TYR A 190 3.30 -14.94 13.98
N PRO A 191 4.03 -13.86 13.69
CA PRO A 191 5.07 -13.87 12.65
C PRO A 191 6.15 -14.93 12.97
N GLY A 192 7.02 -15.24 12.00
CA GLY A 192 8.16 -16.14 12.23
C GLY A 192 9.44 -15.45 12.69
N ALA A 193 9.56 -14.15 12.42
CA ALA A 193 10.71 -13.30 12.70
C ALA A 193 10.28 -11.83 12.83
N LEU A 194 11.18 -10.99 13.35
CA LEU A 194 11.15 -9.53 13.24
C LEU A 194 12.46 -9.06 12.59
N ASP A 195 12.33 -8.22 11.58
CA ASP A 195 13.43 -7.62 10.82
C ASP A 195 13.31 -6.08 10.89
N ASP A 196 14.44 -5.36 10.85
CA ASP A 196 14.54 -3.92 10.59
C ASP A 196 15.35 -3.65 9.30
N GLN A 197 15.66 -2.39 8.98
CA GLN A 197 16.47 -2.06 7.80
C GLN A 197 17.87 -2.70 7.77
N ASP A 198 18.38 -3.13 8.94
CA ASP A 198 19.69 -3.76 9.11
C ASP A 198 19.55 -5.31 9.17
N GLY A 199 18.37 -5.85 8.81
CA GLY A 199 18.06 -7.28 8.75
C GLY A 199 17.37 -7.83 10.01
N ARG A 200 17.58 -9.11 10.32
CA ARG A 200 16.85 -9.83 11.37
C ARG A 200 17.28 -9.39 12.78
N ILE A 201 16.32 -8.94 13.58
CA ILE A 201 16.48 -8.64 15.02
C ILE A 201 16.21 -9.89 15.85
N ALA A 202 15.12 -10.61 15.55
CA ALA A 202 14.65 -11.70 16.40
C ALA A 202 13.86 -12.77 15.65
N ASP A 203 13.96 -14.00 16.14
CA ASP A 203 13.06 -15.11 15.84
C ASP A 203 11.80 -15.02 16.72
N ILE A 204 10.65 -15.44 16.19
CA ILE A 204 9.45 -15.63 17.01
C ILE A 204 9.08 -17.12 17.07
N LYS A 205 9.32 -17.73 18.23
CA LYS A 205 9.11 -19.18 18.44
C LYS A 205 7.80 -19.43 19.19
N HIS A 206 6.75 -19.72 18.42
CA HIS A 206 5.48 -20.27 18.94
C HIS A 206 5.34 -21.76 18.57
N LYS A 207 5.26 -22.10 17.27
CA LYS A 207 5.12 -23.49 16.78
C LYS A 207 6.43 -24.28 16.76
N GLY A 208 7.19 -24.20 17.85
CA GLY A 208 8.51 -24.80 17.99
C GLY A 208 8.94 -24.90 19.44
N TYR A 209 10.25 -24.86 19.68
CA TYR A 209 10.83 -24.97 21.00
C TYR A 209 12.02 -24.03 21.21
N ILE A 210 12.31 -23.76 22.48
CA ILE A 210 13.57 -23.16 22.94
C ILE A 210 14.29 -24.10 23.92
N VAL A 211 15.52 -23.77 24.27
CA VAL A 211 16.27 -24.38 25.38
C VAL A 211 16.26 -23.41 26.57
N LEU A 212 16.04 -23.92 27.79
CA LEU A 212 15.92 -23.14 29.02
C LEU A 212 17.19 -23.20 29.89
N ALA A 213 17.42 -22.16 30.70
CA ALA A 213 18.39 -22.18 31.80
C ALA A 213 18.12 -23.35 32.77
N PRO A 214 19.14 -23.98 33.38
CA PRO A 214 20.57 -23.69 33.30
C PRO A 214 21.32 -24.47 32.19
N SER A 215 20.62 -24.95 31.15
CA SER A 215 21.20 -25.78 30.07
C SER A 215 22.46 -25.17 29.43
N VAL A 216 23.43 -26.02 29.03
CA VAL A 216 24.69 -25.59 28.40
C VAL A 216 24.70 -25.95 26.91
N ALA A 217 24.94 -24.96 26.05
CA ALA A 217 25.01 -25.13 24.61
C ALA A 217 26.18 -24.33 24.00
N SER A 218 26.64 -24.71 22.81
CA SER A 218 27.62 -23.92 22.06
C SER A 218 26.94 -22.90 21.13
N SER A 219 27.73 -21.89 20.74
CA SER A 219 27.36 -20.86 19.77
C SER A 219 28.54 -20.66 18.83
N SER A 220 28.30 -20.32 17.57
CA SER A 220 29.36 -19.91 16.63
C SER A 220 30.00 -18.57 17.00
N ARG A 221 29.41 -17.81 17.94
CA ARG A 221 29.91 -16.50 18.43
C ARG A 221 30.78 -16.59 19.69
N ARG A 222 31.03 -17.79 20.24
CA ARG A 222 31.80 -17.98 21.48
C ARG A 222 32.70 -19.21 21.35
N GLU A 223 33.96 -19.09 21.74
CA GLU A 223 34.95 -20.17 21.65
C GLU A 223 34.63 -21.34 22.59
N ALA A 224 34.05 -21.03 23.76
CA ALA A 224 33.61 -21.99 24.75
C ALA A 224 32.07 -22.08 24.82
N PRO A 225 31.51 -23.26 25.15
CA PRO A 225 30.10 -23.38 25.53
C PRO A 225 29.73 -22.50 26.73
N ALA A 226 28.49 -22.02 26.77
CA ALA A 226 27.96 -21.26 27.88
C ALA A 226 26.57 -21.78 28.31
N ALA A 227 26.19 -21.47 29.55
CA ALA A 227 24.86 -21.75 30.07
C ALA A 227 23.84 -20.71 29.58
N TYR A 228 22.60 -21.14 29.34
CA TYR A 228 21.46 -20.24 29.37
C TYR A 228 21.27 -19.74 30.82
N GLN A 229 21.00 -18.45 31.00
CA GLN A 229 20.92 -17.80 32.32
C GLN A 229 19.60 -17.03 32.44
N VAL A 230 18.83 -17.24 33.50
CA VAL A 230 17.66 -16.38 33.77
C VAL A 230 18.14 -14.98 34.15
N VAL A 231 17.60 -13.97 33.46
CA VAL A 231 17.84 -12.54 33.72
C VAL A 231 16.68 -11.95 34.51
N ASP A 232 15.46 -12.44 34.26
CA ASP A 232 14.23 -12.04 34.94
C ASP A 232 13.30 -13.26 35.02
N ASP A 233 12.92 -13.66 36.23
CA ASP A 233 12.16 -14.89 36.53
C ASP A 233 10.65 -14.65 36.68
N ARG A 234 10.15 -13.44 36.44
CA ARG A 234 8.73 -13.09 36.57
C ARG A 234 7.81 -13.88 35.61
N ASP A 235 6.54 -14.01 35.98
CA ASP A 235 5.52 -14.67 35.14
C ASP A 235 5.46 -14.12 33.69
N PRO A 236 5.29 -14.99 32.67
CA PRO A 236 5.05 -14.55 31.30
C PRO A 236 3.81 -13.66 31.16
N MET A 237 4.05 -12.41 30.78
CA MET A 237 3.01 -11.41 30.47
C MET A 237 2.37 -11.70 29.11
N PRO A 238 1.16 -11.20 28.83
CA PRO A 238 0.55 -11.30 27.51
C PRO A 238 1.46 -10.70 26.42
N ALA A 239 1.56 -11.38 25.28
CA ALA A 239 2.33 -10.89 24.14
C ALA A 239 1.86 -9.49 23.69
N PRO A 240 2.76 -8.61 23.21
CA PRO A 240 2.39 -7.29 22.71
C PRO A 240 1.34 -7.39 21.60
N GLY A 241 0.34 -6.50 21.61
CA GLY A 241 -0.75 -6.53 20.63
C GLY A 241 -0.31 -6.41 19.16
N TRP A 242 0.85 -5.78 18.92
CA TRP A 242 1.47 -5.66 17.60
C TRP A 242 2.13 -6.96 17.10
N LEU A 243 2.38 -7.94 17.99
CA LEU A 243 2.96 -9.25 17.66
C LEU A 243 1.90 -10.26 17.15
N LEU A 244 0.61 -9.87 17.12
CA LEU A 244 -0.53 -10.77 16.92
C LEU A 244 -1.10 -10.70 15.49
N GLN A 245 -1.24 -11.85 14.83
CA GLN A 245 -2.04 -12.00 13.62
C GLN A 245 -3.36 -12.69 13.95
N ARG A 246 -4.48 -11.95 13.92
CA ARG A 246 -5.82 -12.49 14.25
C ARG A 246 -6.46 -13.18 13.06
N GLN A 247 -7.09 -14.35 13.29
CA GLN A 247 -7.96 -14.99 12.29
C GLN A 247 -9.37 -14.40 12.34
N SER A 248 -9.96 -14.16 11.17
CA SER A 248 -11.40 -13.99 11.01
C SER A 248 -12.10 -15.36 11.18
N LYS A 249 -13.16 -15.41 11.99
CA LYS A 249 -13.96 -16.63 12.16
C LYS A 249 -15.14 -16.63 11.19
N ASN A 250 -15.14 -17.57 10.25
CA ASN A 250 -16.34 -18.32 9.82
C ASN A 250 -15.96 -19.48 8.87
N GLY A 251 -16.75 -20.55 8.87
CA GLY A 251 -16.64 -21.66 7.91
C GLY A 251 -15.92 -22.92 8.44
N LYS A 252 -16.71 -23.90 8.89
CA LYS A 252 -16.35 -25.33 8.77
C LYS A 252 -16.94 -25.81 7.42
N GLY A 253 -16.35 -26.72 6.66
CA GLY A 253 -15.04 -27.37 6.80
C GLY A 253 -15.03 -28.77 6.13
N THR A 254 -14.06 -29.02 5.27
CA THR A 254 -13.74 -30.32 4.64
C THR A 254 -12.24 -30.34 4.29
N GLU A 255 -11.71 -31.51 3.94
CA GLU A 255 -10.27 -31.80 4.01
C GLU A 255 -9.43 -31.36 2.79
N ASP A 256 -8.13 -31.22 3.09
CA ASP A 256 -6.95 -31.28 2.21
C ASP A 256 -6.85 -30.33 1.00
N LYS A 257 -6.26 -29.15 1.24
CA LYS A 257 -5.42 -28.43 0.26
C LYS A 257 -4.14 -27.93 0.93
N THR A 258 -3.03 -28.05 0.19
CA THR A 258 -1.65 -27.80 0.63
C THR A 258 -1.29 -26.30 0.77
N ASP A 259 -0.16 -26.01 1.42
CA ASP A 259 0.29 -24.66 1.80
C ASP A 259 0.53 -23.68 0.62
N ASP A 260 -0.54 -23.02 0.17
CA ASP A 260 -0.53 -21.95 -0.83
C ASP A 260 0.46 -20.81 -0.47
N PHE A 261 0.62 -20.48 0.82
CA PHE A 261 1.59 -19.48 1.27
C PHE A 261 3.06 -19.95 1.18
N SER A 262 3.31 -21.26 1.32
CA SER A 262 4.65 -21.82 1.07
C SER A 262 5.01 -21.69 -0.40
N ASP A 263 4.08 -22.01 -1.29
CA ASP A 263 4.36 -22.00 -2.72
C ASP A 263 4.34 -20.59 -3.33
N ASN A 264 3.57 -19.65 -2.78
CA ASN A 264 3.71 -18.23 -3.11
C ASN A 264 5.04 -17.62 -2.61
N LEU A 265 5.49 -17.95 -1.39
CA LEU A 265 6.81 -17.49 -0.92
C LEU A 265 7.95 -18.12 -1.73
N ARG A 266 7.83 -19.40 -2.11
CA ARG A 266 8.75 -20.05 -3.06
C ARG A 266 8.68 -19.44 -4.45
N ALA A 267 7.52 -18.97 -4.91
CA ALA A 267 7.36 -18.27 -6.18
C ALA A 267 8.00 -16.88 -6.16
N PHE A 268 7.92 -16.15 -5.03
CA PHE A 268 8.54 -14.84 -4.86
C PHE A 268 10.07 -14.94 -4.74
N VAL A 269 10.58 -15.89 -3.95
CA VAL A 269 12.03 -16.16 -3.83
C VAL A 269 12.61 -16.83 -5.10
N ARG A 270 11.77 -17.49 -5.91
CA ARG A 270 12.11 -17.82 -7.31
C ARG A 270 12.17 -16.56 -8.15
N GLN A 271 11.15 -15.70 -8.13
CA GLN A 271 11.06 -14.50 -8.97
C GLN A 271 12.33 -13.61 -8.90
N GLU A 272 12.88 -13.32 -7.72
CA GLU A 272 14.16 -12.57 -7.62
C GLU A 272 15.37 -13.31 -8.23
N ARG A 273 15.45 -14.64 -8.08
CA ARG A 273 16.50 -15.47 -8.71
C ARG A 273 16.32 -15.57 -10.22
N ASP A 274 15.07 -15.68 -10.65
CA ASP A 274 14.63 -15.88 -12.02
C ASP A 274 14.91 -14.62 -12.87
N GLU A 275 14.56 -13.44 -12.38
CA GLU A 275 14.86 -12.16 -13.04
C GLU A 275 16.38 -11.90 -13.08
N ARG A 276 17.11 -12.22 -12.00
CA ARG A 276 18.57 -12.03 -11.92
C ARG A 276 19.33 -12.84 -12.97
N LEU A 277 18.98 -14.11 -13.15
CA LEU A 277 19.66 -14.99 -14.13
C LEU A 277 19.27 -14.64 -15.59
N LEU A 278 18.05 -14.15 -15.83
CA LEU A 278 17.61 -13.60 -17.13
C LEU A 278 18.42 -12.36 -17.52
N ASN A 279 18.57 -11.41 -16.60
CA ASN A 279 19.33 -10.18 -16.86
C ASN A 279 20.82 -10.49 -17.04
N LEU A 280 21.38 -11.42 -16.25
CA LEU A 280 22.71 -11.98 -16.50
C LEU A 280 22.88 -12.56 -17.91
N LEU A 281 21.89 -13.28 -18.46
CA LEU A 281 21.95 -13.82 -19.82
C LEU A 281 21.83 -12.71 -20.90
N ARG A 282 21.03 -11.68 -20.64
CA ARG A 282 20.84 -10.52 -21.54
C ARG A 282 22.10 -9.66 -21.66
N GLU A 283 22.76 -9.34 -20.55
CA GLU A 283 23.90 -8.40 -20.47
C GLU A 283 25.27 -8.97 -20.91
N THR A 284 25.38 -10.28 -21.14
CA THR A 284 26.66 -10.98 -21.25
C THR A 284 27.03 -11.29 -22.70
N ARG A 285 28.31 -11.13 -23.05
CA ARG A 285 28.87 -11.48 -24.37
C ARG A 285 29.10 -12.99 -24.46
N ASN A 286 28.64 -13.61 -25.54
CA ASN A 286 28.78 -15.05 -25.72
C ASN A 286 30.14 -15.39 -26.39
N LEU A 287 31.18 -15.45 -25.55
CA LEU A 287 32.53 -15.88 -25.93
C LEU A 287 32.77 -17.38 -25.58
N LEU A 288 31.72 -18.21 -25.60
CA LEU A 288 31.84 -19.63 -25.29
C LEU A 288 32.59 -20.37 -26.40
N HIS A 289 33.79 -20.86 -26.06
CA HIS A 289 34.67 -21.58 -26.98
C HIS A 289 34.45 -23.11 -26.98
N LYS A 290 33.46 -23.61 -26.23
CA LYS A 290 33.08 -25.03 -26.18
C LYS A 290 31.58 -25.21 -26.35
N ARG A 291 31.20 -26.03 -27.33
CA ARG A 291 29.80 -26.44 -27.57
C ARG A 291 29.18 -27.16 -26.37
N GLU A 292 29.99 -27.87 -25.58
CA GLU A 292 29.55 -28.55 -24.37
C GLU A 292 29.08 -27.57 -23.28
N ASP A 293 29.78 -26.46 -23.08
CA ASP A 293 29.43 -25.46 -22.07
C ASP A 293 28.27 -24.57 -22.53
N TRP A 294 28.14 -24.32 -23.83
CA TRP A 294 26.93 -23.73 -24.43
C TRP A 294 25.71 -24.64 -24.25
N LEU A 295 25.81 -25.94 -24.53
CA LEU A 295 24.72 -26.91 -24.28
C LEU A 295 24.34 -26.96 -22.79
N LYS A 296 25.31 -27.04 -21.87
CA LYS A 296 25.06 -26.99 -20.42
C LYS A 296 24.35 -25.70 -20.00
N LEU A 297 24.71 -24.55 -20.58
CA LEU A 297 24.03 -23.28 -20.32
C LEU A 297 22.59 -23.32 -20.85
N GLY A 298 22.36 -23.74 -22.09
CA GLY A 298 21.03 -23.85 -22.67
C GLY A 298 20.10 -24.77 -21.87
N PHE A 299 20.60 -25.95 -21.47
CA PHE A 299 19.87 -26.87 -20.61
C PHE A 299 19.66 -26.34 -19.18
N ALA A 300 20.59 -25.55 -18.63
CA ALA A 300 20.43 -24.92 -17.32
C ALA A 300 19.40 -23.79 -17.32
N ILE A 301 19.35 -22.96 -18.38
CA ILE A 301 18.31 -21.94 -18.57
C ILE A 301 16.96 -22.63 -18.81
N HIS A 302 16.88 -23.63 -19.70
CA HIS A 302 15.63 -24.38 -19.91
C HIS A 302 15.14 -25.06 -18.61
N ALA A 303 16.03 -25.69 -17.84
CA ALA A 303 15.68 -26.32 -16.57
C ALA A 303 15.30 -25.31 -15.45
N ALA A 304 15.68 -24.04 -15.58
CA ALA A 304 15.25 -22.97 -14.67
C ALA A 304 13.84 -22.44 -15.03
N TYR A 305 13.56 -22.24 -16.33
CA TYR A 305 12.40 -21.44 -16.77
C TYR A 305 11.31 -22.20 -17.53
N ALA A 306 11.55 -23.41 -18.04
CA ALA A 306 10.55 -24.15 -18.80
C ALA A 306 9.32 -24.49 -17.93
N GLY A 307 8.13 -24.20 -18.44
CA GLY A 307 6.87 -24.32 -17.68
C GLY A 307 6.60 -23.18 -16.70
N THR A 308 7.50 -22.20 -16.55
CA THR A 308 7.25 -20.97 -15.77
C THR A 308 6.65 -19.86 -16.65
N ARG A 309 6.10 -18.81 -16.03
CA ARG A 309 5.65 -17.60 -16.75
C ARG A 309 6.77 -16.90 -17.53
N TRP A 310 8.03 -17.11 -17.14
CA TRP A 310 9.22 -16.54 -17.75
C TRP A 310 9.77 -17.38 -18.92
N ALA A 311 9.17 -18.53 -19.25
CA ALA A 311 9.69 -19.45 -20.28
C ALA A 311 9.93 -18.78 -21.65
N HIS A 312 9.07 -17.83 -22.05
CA HIS A 312 9.22 -17.10 -23.31
C HIS A 312 10.34 -16.07 -23.28
N ASP A 313 10.49 -15.33 -22.17
CA ASP A 313 11.58 -14.38 -21.96
C ASP A 313 12.93 -15.09 -21.90
N ALA A 314 12.97 -16.28 -21.29
CA ALA A 314 14.15 -17.14 -21.22
C ALA A 314 14.50 -17.74 -22.59
N TYR A 315 13.51 -18.17 -23.37
CA TYR A 315 13.69 -18.56 -24.78
C TYR A 315 14.32 -17.41 -25.57
N CYS A 316 13.69 -16.24 -25.59
CA CYS A 316 14.15 -15.09 -26.37
C CYS A 316 15.54 -14.61 -25.92
N ALA A 317 15.84 -14.63 -24.61
CA ALA A 317 17.18 -14.31 -24.11
C ALA A 317 18.23 -15.38 -24.49
N TRP A 318 17.86 -16.66 -24.52
CA TRP A 318 18.72 -17.78 -24.94
C TRP A 318 19.03 -17.77 -26.43
N ILE A 319 18.03 -17.54 -27.29
CA ILE A 319 18.21 -17.36 -28.73
C ILE A 319 19.15 -16.16 -28.96
N ALA A 320 18.81 -14.99 -28.41
CA ALA A 320 19.60 -13.77 -28.63
C ALA A 320 21.04 -13.87 -28.08
N PHE A 321 21.26 -14.58 -26.96
CA PHE A 321 22.62 -14.86 -26.47
C PHE A 321 23.39 -15.79 -27.43
N SER A 322 22.72 -16.76 -28.04
CA SER A 322 23.31 -17.70 -29.01
C SER A 322 23.58 -17.05 -30.37
N GLU A 323 22.75 -16.08 -30.79
CA GLU A 323 22.97 -15.21 -31.95
C GLU A 323 24.17 -14.27 -31.75
N ARG A 324 24.35 -13.73 -30.53
CA ARG A 324 25.52 -12.90 -30.15
C ARG A 324 26.79 -13.73 -29.89
N TRP A 325 26.96 -14.90 -30.50
CA TRP A 325 28.19 -15.68 -30.38
C TRP A 325 29.34 -15.03 -31.14
N GLU A 326 30.38 -14.65 -30.39
CA GLU A 326 31.60 -14.08 -30.94
C GLU A 326 32.66 -15.19 -31.09
N ALA A 327 32.95 -15.58 -32.33
CA ALA A 327 33.87 -16.67 -32.63
C ALA A 327 35.30 -16.35 -32.12
N PRO A 328 35.89 -17.19 -31.25
CA PRO A 328 37.29 -17.04 -30.84
C PRO A 328 38.25 -17.13 -32.05
N PRO A 329 39.40 -16.43 -32.02
CA PRO A 329 40.39 -16.49 -33.08
C PRO A 329 40.86 -17.93 -33.37
N GLY A 330 40.57 -18.43 -34.57
CA GLY A 330 40.97 -19.77 -35.04
C GLY A 330 39.88 -20.85 -34.99
N THR A 331 38.77 -20.65 -34.28
CA THR A 331 37.63 -21.60 -34.33
C THR A 331 36.78 -21.41 -35.58
N LYS A 332 36.50 -22.51 -36.30
CA LYS A 332 35.54 -22.52 -37.42
C LYS A 332 34.14 -22.88 -36.93
N LEU A 333 33.17 -22.04 -37.30
CA LEU A 333 31.71 -22.20 -37.18
C LEU A 333 31.23 -23.14 -36.05
N ALA A 334 30.95 -22.56 -34.88
CA ALA A 334 30.02 -23.17 -33.96
C ALA A 334 28.58 -22.89 -34.45
N ASP A 335 27.74 -23.91 -34.47
CA ASP A 335 26.38 -23.92 -35.03
C ASP A 335 25.32 -23.31 -34.08
N PHE A 336 25.75 -22.42 -33.18
CA PHE A 336 24.99 -22.01 -31.99
C PHE A 336 23.67 -21.30 -32.33
N ALA A 337 23.69 -20.27 -33.16
CA ALA A 337 22.47 -19.55 -33.56
C ALA A 337 21.46 -20.49 -34.26
N GLU A 338 21.94 -21.27 -35.24
CA GLU A 338 21.14 -22.22 -36.02
C GLU A 338 20.57 -23.38 -35.18
N ASN A 339 21.17 -23.68 -34.03
CA ASN A 339 20.75 -24.78 -33.15
C ASN A 339 20.12 -24.31 -31.83
N ALA A 340 20.05 -23.01 -31.55
CA ALA A 340 19.55 -22.51 -30.27
C ALA A 340 18.08 -22.92 -30.03
N GLU A 341 17.24 -22.86 -31.06
CA GLU A 341 15.85 -23.33 -31.02
C GLU A 341 15.75 -24.85 -30.80
N ARG A 342 16.65 -25.61 -31.43
CA ARG A 342 16.71 -27.08 -31.28
C ARG A 342 17.17 -27.49 -29.89
N VAL A 343 18.19 -26.83 -29.34
CA VAL A 343 18.67 -27.08 -27.97
C VAL A 343 17.59 -26.76 -26.95
N TRP A 344 16.77 -25.74 -27.17
CA TRP A 344 15.61 -25.46 -26.33
C TRP A 344 14.50 -26.51 -26.49
N SER A 345 14.22 -26.95 -27.72
CA SER A 345 13.14 -27.91 -28.01
C SER A 345 13.44 -29.35 -27.59
N ASP A 346 14.71 -29.78 -27.71
CA ASP A 346 15.17 -31.12 -27.33
C ASP A 346 15.42 -31.26 -25.80
N ALA A 347 15.44 -30.14 -25.06
CA ALA A 347 15.74 -30.10 -23.63
C ALA A 347 14.66 -30.76 -22.76
N LYS A 348 14.85 -32.02 -22.41
CA LYS A 348 13.96 -32.72 -21.46
C LYS A 348 14.21 -32.23 -20.04
N ALA A 349 13.18 -31.66 -19.41
CA ALA A 349 13.27 -31.13 -18.05
C ALA A 349 13.76 -32.20 -17.05
N GLY A 350 14.94 -31.95 -16.46
CA GLY A 350 15.45 -32.68 -15.30
C GLY A 350 15.90 -34.13 -15.51
N ARG A 351 16.63 -34.46 -16.59
CA ARG A 351 17.18 -35.83 -16.75
C ARG A 351 18.65 -35.99 -17.19
N ASP A 352 19.45 -34.94 -17.22
CA ASP A 352 20.92 -35.05 -17.31
C ASP A 352 21.58 -34.54 -16.02
N GLY A 353 22.62 -35.25 -15.56
CA GLY A 353 23.16 -35.12 -14.21
C GLY A 353 23.89 -33.81 -13.92
N GLY A 354 23.50 -33.12 -12.84
CA GLY A 354 24.26 -32.02 -12.24
C GLY A 354 24.08 -30.63 -12.85
N VAL A 355 23.26 -30.48 -13.90
CA VAL A 355 22.95 -29.18 -14.51
C VAL A 355 21.85 -28.46 -13.71
N THR A 356 22.14 -27.26 -13.20
CA THR A 356 21.25 -26.49 -12.30
C THR A 356 21.26 -24.99 -12.65
N PRO A 357 20.32 -24.17 -12.12
CA PRO A 357 20.39 -22.71 -12.30
C PRO A 357 21.69 -22.08 -11.79
N ALA A 358 22.33 -22.66 -10.76
CA ALA A 358 23.65 -22.25 -10.29
C ALA A 358 24.76 -22.53 -11.33
N THR A 359 24.62 -23.58 -12.14
CA THR A 359 25.51 -23.87 -13.27
C THR A 359 25.44 -22.76 -14.32
N ALA A 360 24.24 -22.28 -14.67
CA ALA A 360 24.08 -21.15 -15.59
C ALA A 360 24.70 -19.86 -15.02
N GLN A 361 24.46 -19.56 -13.74
CA GLN A 361 25.03 -18.39 -13.06
C GLN A 361 26.57 -18.43 -13.01
N MET A 362 27.17 -19.61 -12.79
CA MET A 362 28.61 -19.81 -12.83
C MET A 362 29.21 -19.62 -14.24
N ILE A 363 28.53 -20.10 -15.29
CA ILE A 363 28.99 -19.90 -16.67
C ILE A 363 28.91 -18.42 -17.06
N LEU A 364 27.77 -17.77 -16.83
CA LEU A 364 27.55 -16.35 -17.18
C LEU A 364 28.37 -15.38 -16.32
N GLY A 365 28.70 -15.74 -15.08
CA GLY A 365 29.56 -14.94 -14.20
C GLY A 365 31.04 -14.89 -14.63
N ASN A 366 31.48 -15.85 -15.44
CA ASN A 366 32.86 -15.94 -15.96
C ASN A 366 33.02 -15.32 -17.37
N LEU A 367 31.97 -14.73 -17.93
CA LEU A 367 31.97 -14.10 -19.26
C LEU A 367 31.85 -12.57 -19.13
N PRO A 368 32.51 -11.79 -20.02
CA PRO A 368 32.48 -10.33 -19.94
C PRO A 368 31.11 -9.77 -20.34
N LYS A 369 30.76 -8.62 -19.75
CA LYS A 369 29.54 -7.88 -20.05
C LYS A 369 29.66 -7.06 -21.34
N MET A 370 28.51 -6.73 -21.93
CA MET A 370 28.42 -5.82 -23.07
C MET A 370 28.64 -4.35 -22.63
N PRO A 371 29.18 -3.47 -23.49
CA PRO A 371 29.24 -2.04 -23.22
C PRO A 371 27.84 -1.41 -23.06
N PRO A 372 27.70 -0.32 -22.27
CA PRO A 372 26.40 0.34 -22.07
C PRO A 372 25.74 0.87 -23.35
N SER A 373 26.51 1.11 -24.41
CA SER A 373 26.03 1.56 -25.73
C SER A 373 25.36 0.45 -26.56
N ASP A 374 25.70 -0.81 -26.30
CA ASP A 374 25.45 -1.90 -27.25
C ASP A 374 24.21 -2.74 -26.86
N VAL A 375 23.53 -2.34 -25.78
CA VAL A 375 22.26 -2.90 -25.33
C VAL A 375 21.13 -2.37 -26.22
N VAL A 376 21.06 -2.90 -27.45
CA VAL A 376 19.94 -2.64 -28.38
C VAL A 376 18.63 -3.01 -27.68
N PRO A 377 17.68 -2.08 -27.50
CA PRO A 377 16.40 -2.39 -26.87
C PRO A 377 15.62 -3.39 -27.71
N VAL A 378 15.48 -4.62 -27.22
CA VAL A 378 14.64 -5.64 -27.85
C VAL A 378 13.18 -5.20 -27.71
N ARG A 379 12.67 -4.58 -28.79
CA ARG A 379 11.30 -4.15 -29.16
C ARG A 379 10.28 -3.88 -28.04
N PRO A 380 9.50 -2.79 -28.14
CA PRO A 380 8.57 -2.41 -27.09
C PRO A 380 7.63 -3.56 -26.69
N LYS A 381 7.42 -3.67 -25.37
CA LYS A 381 6.29 -4.36 -24.77
C LYS A 381 5.03 -4.00 -25.58
N PRO A 382 4.13 -4.95 -25.93
CA PRO A 382 2.94 -4.63 -26.70
C PRO A 382 2.23 -3.46 -26.02
N GLU A 383 2.03 -2.39 -26.78
CA GLU A 383 1.50 -1.15 -26.23
C GLU A 383 0.12 -1.44 -25.61
N PRO A 384 -0.20 -0.88 -24.42
CA PRO A 384 -1.59 -0.87 -23.97
C PRO A 384 -2.38 -0.18 -25.08
N ASP A 385 -3.49 -0.80 -25.50
CA ASP A 385 -4.22 -0.43 -26.73
C ASP A 385 -4.29 1.08 -26.93
N GLU A 386 -4.08 1.52 -28.18
CA GLU A 386 -4.41 2.87 -28.62
C GLU A 386 -5.89 3.13 -28.30
N LEU A 387 -6.13 3.70 -27.12
CA LEU A 387 -7.37 4.39 -26.82
C LEU A 387 -7.44 5.49 -27.87
N HIS A 388 -8.27 5.30 -28.89
CA HIS A 388 -8.49 6.30 -29.92
C HIS A 388 -8.67 7.66 -29.25
N GLU A 389 -7.71 8.55 -29.48
CA GLU A 389 -7.83 9.93 -29.09
C GLU A 389 -8.92 10.51 -30.00
N GLU A 390 -10.15 10.59 -29.48
CA GLU A 390 -10.99 11.72 -29.84
C GLU A 390 -10.15 12.95 -29.50
N ASP A 391 -9.63 13.60 -30.53
CA ASP A 391 -8.70 14.74 -30.45
C ASP A 391 -9.47 16.00 -30.03
N GLY A 392 -10.12 15.90 -28.87
CA GLY A 392 -10.77 16.98 -28.16
C GLY A 392 -9.70 17.96 -27.73
N GLY A 393 -9.51 18.99 -28.56
CA GLY A 393 -8.41 19.95 -28.46
C GLY A 393 -8.17 20.44 -27.04
N ARG A 394 -6.89 20.52 -26.68
CA ARG A 394 -6.38 20.86 -25.34
C ARG A 394 -7.19 21.98 -24.69
N VAL A 395 -7.89 21.66 -23.60
CA VAL A 395 -8.66 22.66 -22.84
C VAL A 395 -7.71 23.71 -22.26
N GLN A 396 -7.78 24.94 -22.77
CA GLN A 396 -6.96 26.04 -22.31
C GLN A 396 -7.67 26.77 -21.16
N LEU A 397 -7.11 26.65 -19.95
CA LEU A 397 -7.60 27.38 -18.78
C LEU A 397 -7.19 28.85 -18.82
N THR A 398 -8.08 29.71 -18.35
CA THR A 398 -7.91 31.15 -18.17
C THR A 398 -7.55 31.51 -16.72
N GLY A 399 -7.15 32.77 -16.48
CA GLY A 399 -6.93 33.31 -15.13
C GLY A 399 -5.86 32.58 -14.32
N LEU A 400 -6.05 32.55 -12.99
CA LEU A 400 -5.09 31.97 -12.05
C LEU A 400 -4.82 30.48 -12.31
N ALA A 401 -5.85 29.72 -12.69
CA ALA A 401 -5.72 28.32 -13.12
C ALA A 401 -4.91 28.19 -14.43
N GLY A 402 -5.09 29.12 -15.37
CA GLY A 402 -4.27 29.25 -16.57
C GLY A 402 -2.78 29.41 -16.23
N GLU A 403 -2.44 30.33 -15.32
CA GLU A 403 -1.07 30.56 -14.89
C GLU A 403 -0.50 29.38 -14.09
N ILE A 404 -1.24 28.79 -13.14
CA ILE A 404 -0.82 27.59 -12.42
C ILE A 404 -0.52 26.44 -13.40
N ALA A 405 -1.37 26.23 -14.40
CA ALA A 405 -1.14 25.22 -15.43
C ALA A 405 0.09 25.53 -16.29
N LYS A 406 0.43 26.80 -16.56
CA LYS A 406 1.69 27.16 -17.23
C LYS A 406 2.90 26.83 -16.36
N LEU A 407 2.88 27.19 -15.08
CA LEU A 407 3.99 26.93 -14.15
C LEU A 407 4.28 25.41 -14.04
N VAL A 408 3.25 24.56 -13.97
CA VAL A 408 3.42 23.08 -13.99
C VAL A 408 4.06 22.58 -15.29
N ARG A 409 3.75 23.19 -16.45
CA ARG A 409 4.40 22.89 -17.76
C ARG A 409 5.82 23.49 -17.87
N HIS A 410 6.18 24.46 -17.03
CA HIS A 410 7.53 25.02 -16.97
C HIS A 410 8.46 24.18 -16.08
N SER A 411 7.96 23.66 -14.95
CA SER A 411 8.75 22.82 -14.02
C SER A 411 8.87 21.35 -14.42
N SER A 412 7.87 20.81 -15.13
CA SER A 412 7.90 19.45 -15.67
C SER A 412 8.98 19.28 -16.75
N ASP A 413 9.77 18.20 -16.65
CA ASP A 413 10.65 17.75 -17.74
C ASP A 413 9.91 17.00 -18.87
N ARG A 414 8.59 16.84 -18.73
CA ARG A 414 7.70 16.15 -19.68
C ARG A 414 6.73 17.06 -20.41
N GLU A 415 6.44 16.69 -21.65
CA GLU A 415 5.31 17.17 -22.43
C GLU A 415 3.98 16.64 -21.87
N LEU A 416 3.49 17.26 -20.79
CA LEU A 416 2.22 16.89 -20.18
C LEU A 416 1.02 17.38 -21.03
N LYS A 417 0.02 16.50 -21.23
CA LYS A 417 -1.19 16.77 -22.02
C LYS A 417 -2.30 17.39 -21.17
N VAL A 418 -2.69 16.74 -20.07
CA VAL A 418 -3.92 17.05 -19.30
C VAL A 418 -3.68 17.21 -17.79
N PHE A 419 -2.56 16.71 -17.26
CA PHE A 419 -2.28 16.87 -15.83
C PHE A 419 -2.10 18.34 -15.36
N PRO A 420 -1.52 19.28 -16.13
CA PRO A 420 -1.37 20.68 -15.69
C PRO A 420 -2.72 21.36 -15.45
N GLU A 421 -3.68 21.12 -16.33
CA GLU A 421 -5.05 21.61 -16.27
C GLU A 421 -5.78 21.03 -15.04
N ALA A 422 -5.65 19.72 -14.81
CA ALA A 422 -6.20 19.07 -13.63
C ALA A 422 -5.55 19.56 -12.32
N ALA A 423 -4.22 19.70 -12.30
CA ALA A 423 -3.46 20.20 -11.16
C ALA A 423 -3.87 21.63 -10.79
N ALA A 424 -4.09 22.49 -11.80
CA ALA A 424 -4.57 23.85 -11.61
C ALA A 424 -5.98 23.89 -11.02
N LEU A 425 -6.93 23.08 -11.50
CA LEU A 425 -8.26 22.97 -10.89
C LEU A 425 -8.19 22.49 -9.43
N MET A 426 -7.30 21.55 -9.13
CA MET A 426 -7.11 21.04 -7.76
C MET A 426 -6.45 22.07 -6.83
N ALA A 427 -5.54 22.90 -7.36
CA ALA A 427 -4.97 24.04 -6.65
C ALA A 427 -6.02 25.15 -6.39
N MET A 428 -6.81 25.52 -7.40
CA MET A 428 -7.96 26.43 -7.22
C MET A 428 -8.97 25.90 -6.19
N SER A 429 -9.26 24.59 -6.24
CA SER A 429 -10.15 23.94 -5.28
C SER A 429 -9.61 23.99 -3.85
N ALA A 430 -8.30 23.87 -3.65
CA ALA A 430 -7.66 24.04 -2.34
C ALA A 430 -7.76 25.49 -1.82
N LEU A 431 -7.57 26.49 -2.71
CA LEU A 431 -7.71 27.89 -2.36
C LEU A 431 -9.15 28.25 -1.98
N ALA A 432 -10.12 27.89 -2.82
CA ALA A 432 -11.50 28.38 -2.78
C ALA A 432 -12.46 27.57 -1.91
N ALA A 433 -12.25 26.24 -1.77
CA ALA A 433 -13.17 25.38 -1.04
C ALA A 433 -13.55 25.86 0.37
N PRO A 434 -12.65 26.42 1.21
CA PRO A 434 -13.04 26.84 2.57
C PRO A 434 -14.15 27.89 2.56
N THR A 435 -14.02 28.94 1.72
CA THR A 435 -14.89 30.12 1.79
C THR A 435 -15.94 30.22 0.71
N HIS A 436 -15.84 29.47 -0.40
CA HIS A 436 -16.72 29.66 -1.55
C HIS A 436 -17.73 28.51 -1.77
N VAL A 437 -18.89 28.88 -2.32
CA VAL A 437 -19.98 28.01 -2.80
C VAL A 437 -20.51 28.56 -4.13
N ILE A 438 -20.99 27.71 -5.03
CA ILE A 438 -21.67 28.13 -6.27
C ILE A 438 -23.17 27.93 -6.15
N LYS A 439 -23.98 28.88 -6.62
CA LYS A 439 -25.44 28.76 -6.69
C LYS A 439 -25.88 28.39 -8.11
N GLY A 440 -26.11 27.10 -8.33
CA GLY A 440 -26.66 26.55 -9.55
C GLY A 440 -28.20 26.53 -9.56
N PRO A 441 -28.83 26.07 -10.67
CA PRO A 441 -30.29 26.07 -10.80
C PRO A 441 -31.00 25.21 -9.74
N GLN A 442 -30.33 24.17 -9.25
CA GLN A 442 -30.87 23.21 -8.27
C GLN A 442 -30.53 23.57 -6.81
N GLY A 443 -29.82 24.68 -6.56
CA GLY A 443 -29.38 25.09 -5.23
C GLY A 443 -27.87 25.35 -5.13
N ARG A 444 -27.31 25.28 -3.92
CA ARG A 444 -25.89 25.59 -3.67
C ARG A 444 -25.01 24.33 -3.77
N THR A 445 -24.06 24.38 -4.71
CA THR A 445 -22.82 23.58 -4.83
C THR A 445 -21.74 23.98 -3.82
N THR A 446 -20.85 23.09 -3.39
CA THR A 446 -19.52 23.41 -2.83
C THR A 446 -18.46 23.30 -3.92
N VAL A 447 -17.31 23.98 -3.80
CA VAL A 447 -16.25 23.98 -4.84
C VAL A 447 -15.07 23.05 -4.53
N ASN A 448 -15.21 22.15 -3.55
CA ASN A 448 -14.19 21.12 -3.27
C ASN A 448 -14.23 19.99 -4.31
N LEU A 449 -13.08 19.57 -4.80
CA LEU A 449 -12.92 18.54 -5.83
C LEU A 449 -12.16 17.31 -5.30
N TYR A 450 -12.47 16.16 -5.87
CA TYR A 450 -11.74 14.90 -5.69
C TYR A 450 -11.27 14.48 -7.09
N ALA A 451 -9.97 14.30 -7.30
CA ALA A 451 -9.37 13.98 -8.59
C ALA A 451 -8.24 12.96 -8.48
N LEU A 452 -8.02 12.24 -9.58
CA LEU A 452 -7.06 11.13 -9.67
C LEU A 452 -6.28 11.22 -10.99
N LEU A 453 -4.97 11.50 -10.91
CA LEU A 453 -4.08 11.58 -12.07
C LEU A 453 -3.41 10.22 -12.32
N LEU A 454 -3.63 9.63 -13.50
CA LEU A 454 -3.08 8.34 -13.89
C LEU A 454 -2.11 8.48 -15.07
N GLY A 455 -0.86 8.08 -14.85
CA GLY A 455 0.16 8.03 -15.89
C GLY A 455 1.28 7.08 -15.51
N GLY A 456 2.25 6.88 -16.40
CA GLY A 456 3.41 6.02 -16.16
C GLY A 456 4.26 6.43 -14.95
N THR A 457 5.23 5.59 -14.58
CA THR A 457 6.30 6.00 -13.67
C THR A 457 7.18 7.03 -14.38
N GLY A 458 7.47 8.17 -13.74
CA GLY A 458 8.23 9.26 -14.34
C GLY A 458 7.45 10.22 -15.26
N SER A 459 6.11 10.13 -15.32
CA SER A 459 5.26 11.00 -16.17
C SER A 459 4.91 12.36 -15.55
N GLY A 460 5.86 13.05 -14.89
CA GLY A 460 5.67 14.42 -14.35
C GLY A 460 4.61 14.63 -13.25
N LYS A 461 3.98 13.57 -12.72
CA LYS A 461 2.88 13.64 -11.71
C LYS A 461 3.26 14.36 -10.40
N GLU A 462 4.53 14.40 -10.06
CA GLU A 462 5.04 15.07 -8.85
C GLU A 462 4.89 16.60 -8.94
N ASP A 463 5.22 17.21 -10.08
CA ASP A 463 5.05 18.66 -10.28
C ASP A 463 3.58 19.11 -10.23
N CYS A 464 2.67 18.19 -10.54
CA CYS A 464 1.23 18.39 -10.41
C CYS A 464 0.80 18.49 -8.93
N ARG A 465 1.43 17.73 -8.02
CA ARG A 465 1.19 17.83 -6.57
C ARG A 465 1.80 19.10 -5.98
N LYS A 466 2.94 19.56 -6.52
CA LYS A 466 3.57 20.83 -6.11
C LYS A 466 2.66 22.05 -6.34
N ALA A 467 1.74 22.01 -7.31
CA ALA A 467 0.78 23.09 -7.55
C ALA A 467 -0.10 23.40 -6.32
N THR A 468 -0.68 22.38 -5.70
CA THR A 468 -1.46 22.52 -4.47
C THR A 468 -0.63 23.08 -3.32
N ARG A 469 0.61 22.60 -3.16
CA ARG A 469 1.54 23.08 -2.13
C ARG A 469 1.98 24.54 -2.35
N MET A 470 2.19 24.92 -3.61
CA MET A 470 2.55 26.28 -4.03
C MET A 470 1.46 27.28 -3.66
N VAL A 471 0.21 27.05 -4.08
CA VAL A 471 -0.88 28.01 -3.85
C VAL A 471 -1.24 28.16 -2.37
N LEU A 472 -1.24 27.07 -1.60
CA LEU A 472 -1.51 27.12 -0.17
C LEU A 472 -0.38 27.85 0.58
N ARG A 473 0.88 27.66 0.19
CA ARG A 473 2.01 28.44 0.71
C ARG A 473 1.91 29.92 0.33
N ALA A 474 1.53 30.25 -0.90
CA ALA A 474 1.36 31.63 -1.37
C ALA A 474 0.22 32.37 -0.64
N ALA A 475 -0.88 31.67 -0.33
CA ALA A 475 -2.01 32.15 0.46
C ALA A 475 -1.76 32.16 1.99
N GLY A 476 -0.57 31.76 2.46
CA GLY A 476 -0.23 31.71 3.89
C GLY A 476 -0.92 30.60 4.68
N ARG A 477 -1.41 29.56 4.01
CA ARG A 477 -2.21 28.44 4.54
C ARG A 477 -1.54 27.06 4.33
N PRO A 478 -0.23 26.88 4.60
CA PRO A 478 0.47 25.64 4.24
C PRO A 478 -0.01 24.41 5.02
N ASP A 479 -0.46 24.59 6.27
CA ASP A 479 -0.86 23.50 7.17
C ASP A 479 -2.23 22.89 6.82
N GLU A 480 -2.95 23.44 5.84
CA GLU A 480 -4.16 22.84 5.26
C GLU A 480 -3.85 21.68 4.29
N LEU A 481 -2.57 21.42 3.96
CA LEU A 481 -2.16 20.33 3.09
C LEU A 481 -1.68 19.10 3.88
N LEU A 482 -2.32 17.96 3.64
CA LEU A 482 -1.89 16.65 4.12
C LEU A 482 -1.30 15.81 2.98
N ASP A 483 -0.08 15.30 3.16
CA ASP A 483 0.55 14.34 2.24
C ASP A 483 0.05 12.89 2.43
N GLY A 484 -0.83 12.66 3.42
CA GLY A 484 -1.46 11.38 3.71
C GLY A 484 -2.19 11.39 5.06
N ILE A 485 -3.02 10.37 5.31
CA ILE A 485 -3.71 10.21 6.60
C ILE A 485 -3.89 8.73 6.94
N ALA A 486 -3.75 8.37 8.22
CA ALA A 486 -3.73 6.98 8.67
C ALA A 486 -5.11 6.37 8.99
N SER A 487 -6.15 7.18 9.23
CA SER A 487 -7.48 6.71 9.67
C SER A 487 -8.59 7.75 9.49
N ASP A 488 -9.84 7.27 9.52
CA ASP A 488 -11.06 8.10 9.63
C ASP A 488 -10.99 9.09 10.80
N LYS A 489 -10.54 8.62 11.96
CA LYS A 489 -10.38 9.42 13.19
C LYS A 489 -9.33 10.51 13.03
N ALA A 490 -8.22 10.21 12.38
CA ALA A 490 -7.19 11.21 12.08
C ALA A 490 -7.72 12.28 11.12
N LEU A 491 -8.42 11.90 10.04
CA LEU A 491 -9.01 12.85 9.10
C LEU A 491 -10.08 13.74 9.76
N HIS A 492 -10.94 13.16 10.60
CA HIS A 492 -11.94 13.92 11.35
C HIS A 492 -11.28 14.89 12.34
N ARG A 493 -10.24 14.46 13.07
CA ARG A 493 -9.50 15.37 13.97
C ARG A 493 -8.77 16.47 13.19
N ALA A 494 -8.12 16.16 12.07
CA ALA A 494 -7.45 17.16 11.25
C ALA A 494 -8.44 18.24 10.77
N LEU A 495 -9.61 17.84 10.24
CA LEU A 495 -10.69 18.77 9.89
C LEU A 495 -11.18 19.58 11.10
N HIS A 496 -11.40 18.92 12.24
CA HIS A 496 -11.80 19.61 13.47
C HIS A 496 -10.78 20.67 13.89
N ASP A 497 -9.50 20.33 13.93
CA ASP A 497 -8.45 21.20 14.46
C ASP A 497 -8.12 22.35 13.50
N ALA A 498 -8.09 22.09 12.18
CA ALA A 498 -7.89 23.11 11.13
C ALA A 498 -9.00 24.18 11.08
N GLY A 499 -10.18 23.89 11.64
CA GLY A 499 -11.30 24.82 11.74
C GLY A 499 -11.67 25.22 13.16
N SER A 500 -10.84 24.90 14.17
CA SER A 500 -11.14 25.16 15.59
C SER A 500 -10.91 26.61 16.01
N SER A 501 -11.62 27.04 17.05
CA SER A 501 -11.44 28.33 17.71
C SER A 501 -11.73 28.20 19.20
N ASP A 502 -10.88 28.80 20.04
CA ASP A 502 -11.09 28.89 21.50
C ASP A 502 -12.40 29.59 21.90
N THR A 503 -13.06 30.29 20.96
CA THR A 503 -14.33 31.00 21.18
C THR A 503 -15.55 30.29 20.57
N SER A 504 -15.40 29.10 19.97
CA SER A 504 -16.49 28.38 19.28
C SER A 504 -16.53 26.89 19.61
N ASN A 505 -17.69 26.39 20.04
CA ASN A 505 -17.97 24.96 20.21
C ASN A 505 -18.20 24.21 18.88
N ALA A 506 -17.95 24.86 17.74
CA ALA A 506 -18.15 24.34 16.39
C ALA A 506 -16.93 24.66 15.53
N SER A 507 -16.34 23.63 14.91
CA SER A 507 -15.24 23.77 13.97
C SER A 507 -15.75 23.95 12.53
N PHE A 508 -15.00 24.66 11.70
CA PHE A 508 -15.31 24.88 10.28
C PHE A 508 -14.25 24.30 9.33
N GLY A 509 -13.72 23.11 9.64
CA GLY A 509 -12.63 22.45 8.93
C GLY A 509 -12.67 22.50 7.39
N ALA A 510 -11.54 22.88 6.81
CA ALA A 510 -11.25 22.72 5.38
C ALA A 510 -9.81 22.19 5.23
N ILE A 511 -9.64 21.11 4.46
CA ILE A 511 -8.34 20.46 4.25
C ILE A 511 -8.19 20.02 2.78
N THR A 512 -6.96 20.04 2.29
CA THR A 512 -6.57 19.40 1.05
C THR A 512 -5.64 18.21 1.32
N MET A 513 -5.84 17.10 0.61
CA MET A 513 -5.04 15.88 0.77
C MET A 513 -4.42 15.47 -0.57
N ALA A 514 -3.09 15.46 -0.66
CA ALA A 514 -2.33 15.09 -1.84
C ALA A 514 -1.64 13.73 -1.63
N ILE A 515 -2.04 12.70 -2.38
CA ILE A 515 -1.56 11.32 -2.18
C ILE A 515 -0.81 10.83 -3.42
N ASP A 516 0.44 10.41 -3.24
CA ASP A 516 1.16 9.59 -4.22
C ASP A 516 0.80 8.10 -4.07
N GLU A 517 0.98 7.36 -5.16
CA GLU A 517 0.68 5.93 -5.25
C GLU A 517 -0.72 5.55 -4.74
N GLY A 518 -1.72 6.39 -5.04
CA GLY A 518 -3.09 6.28 -4.53
C GLY A 518 -3.76 4.92 -4.81
N GLY A 519 -3.31 4.18 -5.82
CA GLY A 519 -3.68 2.78 -6.03
C GLY A 519 -3.14 1.84 -4.95
N LEU A 520 -1.85 1.95 -4.58
CA LEU A 520 -1.28 1.21 -3.46
C LEU A 520 -1.90 1.64 -2.12
N HIS A 521 -2.20 2.93 -1.94
CA HIS A 521 -2.93 3.42 -0.77
C HIS A 521 -4.34 2.80 -0.66
N LEU A 522 -5.09 2.76 -1.76
CA LEU A 522 -6.39 2.09 -1.83
C LEU A 522 -6.27 0.58 -1.56
N SER A 523 -5.27 -0.08 -2.16
CA SER A 523 -5.00 -1.51 -1.96
C SER A 523 -4.68 -1.82 -0.49
N ALA A 524 -3.83 -1.01 0.14
CA ALA A 524 -3.48 -1.12 1.56
C ALA A 524 -4.71 -0.95 2.47
N ILE A 525 -5.59 0.02 2.18
CA ILE A 525 -6.86 0.20 2.92
C ILE A 525 -7.76 -1.05 2.81
N ARG A 526 -7.80 -1.71 1.64
CA ARG A 526 -8.67 -2.87 1.40
C ARG A 526 -8.11 -4.17 1.98
N GLN A 527 -6.82 -4.43 1.75
CA GLN A 527 -6.11 -5.61 2.26
C GLN A 527 -5.78 -5.50 3.76
N GLY A 528 -5.80 -4.28 4.30
CA GLY A 528 -5.56 -3.98 5.70
C GLY A 528 -6.62 -4.56 6.63
N ASN A 529 -6.17 -5.25 7.69
CA ASN A 529 -7.03 -5.71 8.78
C ASN A 529 -7.49 -4.56 9.71
N ASP A 530 -7.01 -3.34 9.53
CA ASP A 530 -7.48 -2.17 10.29
C ASP A 530 -8.84 -1.67 9.77
N ALA A 531 -9.85 -1.71 10.64
CA ALA A 531 -11.16 -1.15 10.36
C ALA A 531 -11.12 0.38 10.18
N HIS A 532 -10.17 1.09 10.81
CA HIS A 532 -10.06 2.55 10.73
C HIS A 532 -9.53 3.07 9.38
N GLN A 533 -8.81 2.22 8.63
CA GLN A 533 -8.47 2.48 7.25
C GLN A 533 -9.68 2.29 6.32
N ARG A 534 -10.48 1.24 6.50
CA ARG A 534 -11.73 1.07 5.71
C ARG A 534 -12.79 2.14 6.02
N LEU A 535 -12.86 2.61 7.26
CA LEU A 535 -13.70 3.75 7.65
C LEU A 535 -13.22 5.08 7.04
N LEU A 536 -11.95 5.23 6.65
CA LEU A 536 -11.43 6.46 6.04
C LEU A 536 -12.12 6.74 4.70
N LEU A 537 -12.22 5.73 3.83
CA LEU A 537 -12.96 5.83 2.56
C LEU A 537 -14.44 6.16 2.81
N SER A 538 -15.07 5.51 3.79
CA SER A 538 -16.46 5.80 4.18
C SER A 538 -16.66 7.26 4.64
N LEU A 539 -15.72 7.79 5.44
CA LEU A 539 -15.73 9.19 5.84
C LEU A 539 -15.54 10.13 4.63
N MET A 540 -14.59 9.85 3.74
CA MET A 540 -14.40 10.60 2.50
C MET A 540 -15.65 10.59 1.60
N MET A 541 -16.34 9.46 1.46
CA MET A 541 -17.59 9.36 0.70
C MET A 541 -18.74 10.20 1.30
N ARG A 542 -18.75 10.36 2.63
CA ARG A 542 -19.72 11.20 3.36
C ARG A 542 -19.37 12.69 3.26
N LEU A 543 -18.10 13.05 3.41
CA LEU A 543 -17.61 14.43 3.33
C LEU A 543 -17.99 15.12 2.01
N TRP A 544 -18.06 14.38 0.90
CA TRP A 544 -18.55 14.91 -0.38
C TRP A 544 -19.92 15.60 -0.30
N GLY A 545 -20.87 14.99 0.43
CA GLY A 545 -22.24 15.47 0.59
C GLY A 545 -22.47 16.33 1.83
N LEU A 546 -21.62 16.20 2.86
CA LEU A 546 -21.72 16.99 4.10
C LEU A 546 -21.19 18.42 3.96
N GLY A 547 -20.71 18.84 2.79
CA GLY A 547 -20.09 20.15 2.61
C GLY A 547 -20.96 21.35 3.02
N LEU A 548 -22.30 21.26 2.94
CA LEU A 548 -23.24 22.29 3.41
C LEU A 548 -24.03 21.89 4.68
N ASP A 549 -23.62 20.81 5.33
CA ASP A 549 -24.29 20.16 6.46
C ASP A 549 -23.25 19.82 7.56
N ARG A 550 -23.63 19.04 8.57
CA ARG A 550 -22.83 18.81 9.77
C ARG A 550 -22.19 17.42 9.83
N LEU A 551 -20.87 17.36 10.01
CA LEU A 551 -20.21 16.17 10.53
C LEU A 551 -20.33 16.17 12.06
N GLY A 552 -21.18 15.29 12.58
CA GLY A 552 -21.38 15.10 14.01
C GLY A 552 -20.12 14.59 14.74
N PRO A 553 -19.98 14.90 16.05
CA PRO A 553 -18.75 14.65 16.81
C PRO A 553 -18.47 13.15 17.02
N HIS A 554 -17.19 12.76 17.06
CA HIS A 554 -16.80 11.39 17.42
C HIS A 554 -16.53 11.31 18.93
N LYS A 555 -17.45 10.67 19.65
CA LYS A 555 -17.34 10.43 21.10
C LYS A 555 -16.41 9.27 21.44
N TYR A 556 -15.87 9.27 22.66
CA TYR A 556 -15.00 8.22 23.22
C TYR A 556 -15.38 7.95 24.69
N ALA A 557 -14.92 6.82 25.24
CA ALA A 557 -15.13 6.48 26.65
C ALA A 557 -14.28 7.35 27.62
N ASP A 558 -13.19 7.95 27.12
CA ASP A 558 -12.46 9.04 27.79
C ASP A 558 -12.70 10.33 26.99
N ASN A 559 -13.36 11.30 27.63
CA ASN A 559 -13.71 12.60 27.04
C ASN A 559 -12.50 13.36 26.46
N ARG A 560 -11.28 13.12 26.96
CA ARG A 560 -10.05 13.76 26.45
C ARG A 560 -9.73 13.41 25.00
N HIS A 561 -10.31 12.32 24.49
CA HIS A 561 -10.07 11.84 23.13
C HIS A 561 -11.19 12.23 22.14
N GLU A 562 -12.27 12.89 22.61
CA GLU A 562 -13.40 13.30 21.76
C GLU A 562 -12.98 14.25 20.62
N ILE A 563 -13.54 14.03 19.44
CA ILE A 563 -13.41 14.93 18.29
C ILE A 563 -14.73 15.72 18.21
N GLY A 564 -14.65 17.05 18.24
CA GLY A 564 -15.82 17.92 18.16
C GLY A 564 -16.52 17.85 16.81
N ALA A 565 -17.66 18.54 16.68
CA ALA A 565 -18.39 18.60 15.42
C ALA A 565 -17.70 19.53 14.42
N VAL A 566 -17.83 19.21 13.12
CA VAL A 566 -17.37 20.08 12.03
C VAL A 566 -18.56 20.49 11.17
N GLU A 567 -18.79 21.80 11.06
CA GLU A 567 -19.87 22.39 10.27
C GLU A 567 -19.41 22.69 8.84
N GLY A 568 -20.16 22.20 7.86
CA GLY A 568 -19.86 22.30 6.43
C GLY A 568 -18.43 21.88 6.06
N PRO A 569 -17.93 20.71 6.51
CA PRO A 569 -16.54 20.30 6.33
C PRO A 569 -16.16 20.22 4.85
N ARG A 570 -15.00 20.76 4.49
CA ARG A 570 -14.48 20.74 3.12
C ARG A 570 -13.27 19.82 3.03
N LEU A 571 -13.29 18.89 2.08
CA LEU A 571 -12.13 18.08 1.73
C LEU A 571 -11.88 18.18 0.22
N THR A 572 -10.67 18.54 -0.17
CA THR A 572 -10.20 18.49 -1.56
C THR A 572 -9.16 17.38 -1.66
N THR A 573 -9.22 16.48 -2.66
CA THR A 573 -8.26 15.36 -2.77
C THR A 573 -7.61 15.27 -4.15
N LEU A 574 -6.28 15.37 -4.19
CA LEU A 574 -5.47 15.14 -5.38
C LEU A 574 -4.73 13.82 -5.21
N TRP A 575 -5.25 12.75 -5.80
CA TRP A 575 -4.58 11.46 -5.81
C TRP A 575 -3.81 11.28 -7.12
N THR A 576 -2.71 10.54 -7.07
CA THR A 576 -1.86 10.24 -8.23
C THR A 576 -1.47 8.77 -8.19
N SER A 577 -1.50 8.07 -9.32
CA SER A 577 -1.18 6.63 -9.38
C SER A 577 -0.69 6.22 -10.78
N THR A 578 -0.42 4.93 -11.00
CA THR A 578 -0.35 4.34 -12.34
C THR A 578 -1.68 3.66 -12.68
N PRO A 579 -2.06 3.52 -13.97
CA PRO A 579 -3.28 2.82 -14.35
C PRO A 579 -3.34 1.40 -13.79
N LYS A 580 -2.21 0.66 -13.83
CA LYS A 580 -2.11 -0.71 -13.33
C LYS A 580 -2.24 -0.80 -11.80
N ALA A 581 -1.53 0.05 -11.06
CA ALA A 581 -1.62 0.05 -9.59
C ALA A 581 -2.99 0.50 -9.07
N LEU A 582 -3.77 1.29 -9.84
CA LEU A 582 -5.18 1.53 -9.53
C LEU A 582 -6.05 0.31 -9.87
N GLN A 583 -5.89 -0.27 -11.07
CA GLN A 583 -6.68 -1.41 -11.53
C GLN A 583 -6.56 -2.62 -10.58
N ASP A 584 -5.34 -2.92 -10.13
CA ASP A 584 -5.06 -4.01 -9.19
C ASP A 584 -5.58 -3.72 -7.75
N ALA A 585 -6.00 -2.48 -7.49
CA ALA A 585 -6.57 -2.04 -6.22
C ALA A 585 -8.10 -1.88 -6.24
N THR A 586 -8.74 -1.96 -7.41
CA THR A 586 -10.19 -1.75 -7.61
C THR A 586 -10.90 -3.03 -8.05
N SER A 587 -12.18 -3.15 -7.69
CA SER A 587 -13.09 -4.20 -8.15
C SER A 587 -14.37 -3.56 -8.71
N GLN A 588 -15.24 -4.37 -9.33
CA GLN A 588 -16.54 -3.90 -9.82
C GLN A 588 -17.39 -3.25 -8.71
N GLU A 589 -17.34 -3.80 -7.50
CA GLU A 589 -18.01 -3.23 -6.31
C GLU A 589 -17.58 -1.78 -6.00
N ASP A 590 -16.34 -1.36 -6.33
CA ASP A 590 -15.90 0.03 -6.14
C ASP A 590 -16.43 1.01 -7.20
N SER A 591 -16.83 0.50 -8.37
CA SER A 591 -17.65 1.26 -9.33
C SER A 591 -19.07 1.41 -8.78
N GLU A 592 -19.72 0.29 -8.50
CA GLU A 592 -21.14 0.19 -8.18
C GLU A 592 -21.49 0.91 -6.86
N SER A 593 -20.62 0.79 -5.84
CA SER A 593 -20.72 1.59 -4.59
C SER A 593 -20.47 3.10 -4.78
N GLY A 594 -20.05 3.50 -5.98
CA GLY A 594 -19.79 4.89 -6.34
C GLY A 594 -18.57 5.50 -5.63
N GLN A 595 -17.60 4.68 -5.23
CA GLN A 595 -16.31 5.16 -4.70
C GLN A 595 -15.51 5.84 -5.82
N LEU A 596 -15.31 5.13 -6.94
CA LEU A 596 -14.62 5.66 -8.12
C LEU A 596 -15.40 6.79 -8.79
N ASN A 597 -16.73 6.69 -8.79
CA ASN A 597 -17.65 7.70 -9.34
C ASN A 597 -17.76 8.98 -8.47
N ARG A 598 -16.80 9.19 -7.55
CA ARG A 598 -16.52 10.45 -6.83
C ARG A 598 -15.13 11.02 -7.14
N PHE A 599 -14.37 10.46 -8.09
CA PHE A 599 -13.10 11.03 -8.54
C PHE A 599 -13.20 11.47 -10.00
N LEU A 600 -12.72 12.68 -10.29
CA LEU A 600 -12.40 13.11 -11.65
C LEU A 600 -11.09 12.46 -12.08
N VAL A 601 -11.14 11.51 -13.01
CA VAL A 601 -9.95 10.80 -13.46
C VAL A 601 -9.37 11.47 -14.70
N PHE A 602 -8.15 11.97 -14.57
CA PHE A 602 -7.36 12.45 -15.70
C PHE A 602 -6.27 11.44 -15.99
N ALA A 603 -6.23 10.89 -17.21
CA ALA A 603 -5.31 9.82 -17.58
C ALA A 603 -4.46 10.21 -18.80
N GLU A 604 -3.14 10.08 -18.68
CA GLU A 604 -2.20 10.16 -19.80
C GLU A 604 -1.72 8.76 -20.18
N GLN A 605 -1.84 8.41 -21.46
CA GLN A 605 -1.38 7.13 -22.00
C GLN A 605 0.12 7.16 -22.33
N GLY A 606 0.77 6.00 -22.18
CA GLY A 606 2.18 5.82 -22.51
C GLY A 606 3.17 6.56 -21.59
N LEU A 607 4.33 6.90 -22.15
CA LEU A 607 5.36 7.72 -21.51
C LEU A 607 5.36 9.10 -22.20
N SER A 608 4.88 10.12 -21.50
CA SER A 608 4.95 11.52 -21.94
C SER A 608 6.40 11.84 -22.32
N ARG A 609 6.60 12.43 -23.51
CA ARG A 609 7.93 12.72 -24.06
C ARG A 609 8.72 13.67 -23.16
N LEU A 610 10.04 13.63 -23.25
CA LEU A 610 10.86 14.71 -22.69
C LEU A 610 10.56 16.00 -23.47
N LYS A 611 10.46 17.10 -22.74
CA LYS A 611 10.16 18.42 -23.29
C LYS A 611 11.41 19.00 -23.97
N ASP A 612 11.31 19.30 -25.26
CA ASP A 612 12.34 20.06 -25.98
C ASP A 612 12.28 21.54 -25.57
N GLY A 613 13.24 21.98 -24.75
CA GLY A 613 13.38 23.38 -24.34
C GLY A 613 13.84 23.57 -22.89
N GLU A 614 13.61 24.78 -22.37
CA GLU A 614 14.00 25.15 -21.01
C GLU A 614 13.02 24.62 -19.95
N ILE A 615 13.56 24.22 -18.80
CA ILE A 615 12.82 23.60 -17.68
C ILE A 615 13.13 24.40 -16.42
N ASP A 616 12.21 25.26 -16.00
CA ASP A 616 12.31 26.02 -14.74
C ASP A 616 11.78 25.17 -13.58
N ARG A 617 12.68 24.37 -12.99
CA ARG A 617 12.37 23.53 -11.83
C ARG A 617 12.00 24.31 -10.57
N ASP A 618 12.25 25.62 -10.52
CA ASP A 618 11.90 26.49 -9.39
C ASP A 618 10.68 27.39 -9.65
N ALA A 619 10.04 27.33 -10.82
CA ALA A 619 8.77 28.02 -11.14
C ALA A 619 7.68 27.78 -10.07
N MET A 620 7.62 26.56 -9.50
CA MET A 620 6.68 26.18 -8.45
C MET A 620 7.16 26.52 -7.03
N ARG A 621 8.44 26.88 -6.86
CA ARG A 621 9.05 27.33 -5.59
C ARG A 621 8.94 28.85 -5.44
N ASN A 622 9.14 29.55 -6.55
CA ASN A 622 9.24 31.00 -6.69
C ASN A 622 8.24 31.51 -7.76
N PRO A 623 6.92 31.27 -7.61
CA PRO A 623 5.93 31.74 -8.57
C PRO A 623 5.93 33.27 -8.71
N PRO A 624 5.51 33.81 -9.88
CA PRO A 624 5.32 35.23 -10.12
C PRO A 624 4.45 35.95 -9.07
N GLU A 625 4.77 37.20 -8.75
CA GLU A 625 4.12 37.93 -7.63
C GLU A 625 2.64 38.28 -7.91
N ASP A 626 2.20 38.31 -9.18
CA ASP A 626 0.80 38.39 -9.57
C ASP A 626 0.05 37.09 -9.24
N VAL A 627 0.62 35.91 -9.56
CA VAL A 627 0.10 34.59 -9.15
C VAL A 627 0.05 34.49 -7.62
N VAL A 628 1.08 34.97 -6.92
CA VAL A 628 1.12 35.01 -5.45
C VAL A 628 0.06 35.96 -4.89
N GLY A 629 -0.06 37.16 -5.45
CA GLY A 629 -1.08 38.15 -5.08
C GLY A 629 -2.50 37.60 -5.25
N ALA A 630 -2.78 36.96 -6.39
CA ALA A 630 -4.04 36.29 -6.67
C ALA A 630 -4.33 35.14 -5.67
N CYS A 631 -3.33 34.34 -5.30
CA CYS A 631 -3.48 33.33 -4.24
C CYS A 631 -3.85 33.95 -2.88
N ARG A 632 -3.27 35.11 -2.53
CA ARG A 632 -3.60 35.84 -1.28
C ARG A 632 -5.02 36.42 -1.25
N ARG A 633 -5.72 36.52 -2.40
CA ARG A 633 -7.14 36.95 -2.46
C ARG A 633 -8.13 35.90 -1.90
N PHE A 634 -7.67 34.67 -1.62
CA PHE A 634 -8.49 33.59 -1.07
C PHE A 634 -8.30 33.43 0.46
N PRO A 635 -9.13 34.07 1.29
CA PRO A 635 -8.94 34.06 2.74
C PRO A 635 -9.13 32.65 3.35
N PRO A 636 -8.48 32.36 4.49
CA PRO A 636 -8.84 31.20 5.31
C PRO A 636 -10.27 31.34 5.83
N ARG A 637 -10.88 30.23 6.24
CA ARG A 637 -12.30 30.20 6.68
C ARG A 637 -12.56 30.87 8.03
N LEU A 638 -11.50 31.03 8.83
CA LEU A 638 -11.49 31.82 10.06
C LEU A 638 -10.57 33.02 9.85
N ALA A 639 -11.09 34.23 10.09
CA ALA A 639 -10.29 35.45 10.00
C ALA A 639 -9.51 35.67 11.30
N ILE A 640 -8.21 36.02 11.18
CA ILE A 640 -7.34 36.27 12.32
C ILE A 640 -7.55 37.71 12.83
N GLY A 641 -8.35 37.85 13.89
CA GLY A 641 -8.59 39.11 14.59
C GLY A 641 -8.27 39.01 16.10
N ARG A 642 -8.83 39.94 16.90
CA ARG A 642 -8.84 39.79 18.38
C ARG A 642 -9.77 38.67 18.86
N GLN A 643 -10.66 38.21 17.98
CA GLN A 643 -11.45 37.00 18.08
C GLN A 643 -11.36 36.30 16.70
N LEU A 644 -11.47 34.98 16.67
CA LEU A 644 -11.54 34.22 15.42
C LEU A 644 -12.98 34.25 14.91
N GLU A 645 -13.23 35.05 13.87
CA GLU A 645 -14.55 35.19 13.27
C GLU A 645 -14.70 34.26 12.05
N ARG A 646 -15.86 33.59 11.95
CA ARG A 646 -16.20 32.76 10.78
C ARG A 646 -16.41 33.65 9.57
N VAL A 647 -15.67 33.39 8.49
CA VAL A 647 -15.99 33.94 7.16
C VAL A 647 -17.26 33.26 6.63
N PRO A 648 -18.33 34.00 6.29
CA PRO A 648 -19.53 33.42 5.67
C PRO A 648 -19.21 32.78 4.31
N ASP A 649 -19.97 31.76 3.92
CA ASP A 649 -19.85 31.13 2.60
C ASP A 649 -20.18 32.14 1.47
N LYS A 650 -19.14 32.60 0.75
CA LYS A 650 -19.19 33.53 -0.38
C LYS A 650 -19.81 32.85 -1.60
N VAL A 651 -20.77 33.50 -2.25
CA VAL A 651 -21.66 32.86 -3.22
C VAL A 651 -21.31 33.30 -4.64
N ILE A 652 -20.83 32.34 -5.43
CA ILE A 652 -20.68 32.51 -6.88
C ILE A 652 -22.08 32.36 -7.50
N GLU A 653 -22.59 33.41 -8.11
CA GLU A 653 -23.91 33.43 -8.74
C GLU A 653 -23.79 33.12 -10.24
N MET A 654 -24.62 32.23 -10.77
CA MET A 654 -24.64 31.92 -12.21
C MET A 654 -25.50 32.91 -12.99
N THR A 655 -25.05 33.32 -14.18
CA THR A 655 -25.95 34.11 -15.06
C THR A 655 -27.11 33.25 -15.58
N PRO A 656 -28.27 33.85 -15.90
CA PRO A 656 -29.42 33.08 -16.41
C PRO A 656 -29.12 32.30 -17.69
N ALA A 657 -28.11 32.68 -18.47
CA ALA A 657 -27.64 31.93 -19.62
C ALA A 657 -26.80 30.71 -19.21
N ALA A 658 -25.83 30.88 -18.31
CA ALA A 658 -25.01 29.81 -17.76
C ALA A 658 -25.87 28.75 -17.04
N ALA A 659 -26.85 29.20 -16.27
CA ALA A 659 -27.83 28.36 -15.59
C ALA A 659 -28.65 27.48 -16.57
N ARG A 660 -29.09 28.04 -17.71
CA ARG A 660 -29.82 27.28 -18.75
C ARG A 660 -28.93 26.25 -19.45
N LEU A 661 -27.67 26.59 -19.74
CA LEU A 661 -26.73 25.64 -20.35
C LEU A 661 -26.45 24.46 -19.40
N GLN A 662 -26.24 24.75 -18.12
CA GLN A 662 -26.06 23.74 -17.08
C GLN A 662 -27.27 22.81 -16.94
N ASP A 663 -28.50 23.34 -16.94
CA ASP A 663 -29.69 22.49 -16.92
C ASP A 663 -29.85 21.69 -18.22
N ALA A 664 -29.54 22.26 -19.39
CA ALA A 664 -29.59 21.55 -20.67
C ALA A 664 -28.63 20.36 -20.71
N PHE A 665 -27.38 20.53 -20.24
CA PHE A 665 -26.42 19.43 -20.08
C PHE A 665 -26.94 18.36 -19.11
N ARG A 666 -27.56 18.76 -18.00
CA ARG A 666 -28.11 17.85 -16.99
C ARG A 666 -29.31 17.03 -17.47
N ILE A 667 -30.21 17.61 -18.29
CA ILE A 667 -31.45 16.93 -18.73
C ILE A 667 -31.36 16.24 -20.10
N GLY A 668 -30.36 16.58 -20.90
CA GLY A 668 -29.98 15.84 -22.10
C GLY A 668 -28.86 14.86 -21.78
N GLU A 669 -27.65 15.19 -22.24
CA GLU A 669 -26.46 14.32 -22.23
C GLU A 669 -26.23 13.52 -20.93
N VAL A 670 -26.36 14.14 -19.75
CA VAL A 670 -26.18 13.41 -18.48
C VAL A 670 -27.29 12.37 -18.26
N GLU A 671 -28.55 12.68 -18.55
CA GLU A 671 -29.66 11.75 -18.40
C GLU A 671 -29.65 10.67 -19.49
N ASP A 672 -29.34 11.04 -20.73
CA ASP A 672 -29.15 10.10 -21.86
C ASP A 672 -28.05 9.07 -21.54
N LYS A 673 -26.91 9.53 -21.00
CA LYS A 673 -25.82 8.65 -20.55
C LYS A 673 -26.19 7.81 -19.34
N ARG A 674 -27.03 8.31 -18.43
CA ARG A 674 -27.52 7.55 -17.26
C ARG A 674 -28.43 6.40 -17.67
N GLN A 675 -29.23 6.58 -18.71
CA GLN A 675 -30.12 5.53 -19.26
C GLN A 675 -29.35 4.33 -19.86
N LEU A 676 -28.07 4.49 -20.23
CA LEU A 676 -27.22 3.36 -20.67
C LEU A 676 -26.93 2.35 -19.55
N GLY A 677 -27.01 2.78 -18.29
CA GLY A 677 -26.74 1.95 -17.11
C GLY A 677 -25.28 1.48 -16.96
N GLY A 678 -25.07 0.62 -15.97
CA GLY A 678 -23.76 0.03 -15.62
C GLY A 678 -22.66 1.06 -15.36
N ALA A 679 -21.41 0.61 -15.45
CA ALA A 679 -20.21 1.41 -15.19
C ALA A 679 -20.13 2.72 -16.02
N GLU A 680 -20.71 2.77 -17.22
CA GLU A 680 -20.79 4.02 -17.99
C GLU A 680 -21.84 4.97 -17.36
N GLY A 681 -23.11 4.58 -17.27
CA GLY A 681 -24.16 5.43 -16.71
C GLY A 681 -23.95 5.83 -15.24
N GLU A 682 -23.25 5.00 -14.46
CA GLU A 682 -22.83 5.33 -13.09
C GLU A 682 -21.74 6.40 -13.03
N SER A 683 -20.79 6.41 -13.96
CA SER A 683 -19.72 7.42 -13.99
C SER A 683 -20.26 8.83 -14.24
N TRP A 684 -21.33 8.94 -15.04
CA TRP A 684 -22.04 10.19 -15.31
C TRP A 684 -22.92 10.68 -14.13
N ALA A 685 -23.11 9.88 -13.07
CA ALA A 685 -24.03 10.18 -11.98
C ALA A 685 -23.81 11.49 -11.23
N ARG A 686 -22.59 12.07 -11.31
CA ARG A 686 -22.22 13.36 -10.70
C ARG A 686 -21.76 14.39 -11.72
N ALA A 687 -21.83 14.11 -13.04
CA ALA A 687 -21.30 14.99 -14.08
C ALA A 687 -21.89 16.42 -13.99
N ALA A 688 -23.20 16.55 -13.85
CA ALA A 688 -23.86 17.85 -13.67
C ALA A 688 -23.45 18.57 -12.36
N GLU A 689 -23.26 17.83 -11.25
CA GLU A 689 -22.74 18.43 -10.01
C GLU A 689 -21.32 18.95 -10.23
N TYR A 690 -20.47 18.17 -10.90
CA TYR A 690 -19.10 18.49 -11.17
C TYR A 690 -18.92 19.69 -12.12
N VAL A 691 -19.79 19.85 -13.12
CA VAL A 691 -19.77 21.06 -13.98
C VAL A 691 -20.03 22.32 -13.16
N LEU A 692 -20.95 22.29 -12.18
CA LEU A 692 -21.11 23.42 -11.25
C LEU A 692 -19.82 23.67 -10.45
N ARG A 693 -19.24 22.62 -9.84
CA ARG A 693 -18.03 22.76 -9.02
C ARG A 693 -16.87 23.35 -9.82
N VAL A 694 -16.63 22.85 -11.04
CA VAL A 694 -15.55 23.32 -11.92
C VAL A 694 -15.84 24.72 -12.49
N ALA A 695 -17.05 25.00 -12.97
CA ALA A 695 -17.38 26.33 -13.51
C ALA A 695 -17.25 27.43 -12.45
N GLY A 696 -17.57 27.15 -11.19
CA GLY A 696 -17.31 28.07 -10.08
C GLY A 696 -15.81 28.33 -9.83
N LEU A 697 -14.97 27.30 -9.96
CA LEU A 697 -13.51 27.47 -9.85
C LEU A 697 -12.90 28.21 -11.04
N LEU A 698 -13.48 28.10 -12.23
CA LEU A 698 -13.09 28.89 -13.40
C LEU A 698 -13.51 30.36 -13.25
N ALA A 699 -14.74 30.64 -12.78
CA ALA A 699 -15.17 32.00 -12.47
C ALA A 699 -14.29 32.67 -11.40
N LEU A 700 -13.88 31.92 -10.37
CA LEU A 700 -12.91 32.39 -9.38
C LEU A 700 -11.48 32.50 -9.91
N SER A 701 -11.11 31.70 -10.91
CA SER A 701 -9.80 31.77 -11.57
C SER A 701 -9.60 33.09 -12.28
N ASP A 702 -10.62 33.51 -13.04
CA ASP A 702 -10.55 34.71 -13.86
C ASP A 702 -10.74 35.95 -12.98
N ALA A 703 -11.74 35.94 -12.08
CA ALA A 703 -11.94 37.01 -11.09
C ALA A 703 -10.73 37.23 -10.15
N ALA A 704 -9.86 36.23 -9.93
CA ALA A 704 -8.64 36.37 -9.12
C ALA A 704 -7.47 37.05 -9.85
N MET A 705 -7.47 37.05 -11.18
CA MET A 705 -6.49 37.78 -12.01
C MET A 705 -7.04 39.09 -12.58
N ASP A 706 -8.36 39.28 -12.56
CA ASP A 706 -9.03 40.52 -12.93
C ASP A 706 -8.57 41.70 -12.02
N PRO A 707 -8.04 42.80 -12.60
CA PRO A 707 -7.62 43.99 -11.87
C PRO A 707 -8.75 44.99 -11.57
N GLU A 708 -9.94 44.86 -12.17
CA GLU A 708 -11.13 45.67 -11.84
C GLU A 708 -11.93 45.06 -10.68
N GLN A 709 -11.74 43.77 -10.40
CA GLN A 709 -12.36 43.06 -9.28
C GLN A 709 -11.56 43.27 -7.98
N ASP A 710 -12.02 44.14 -7.06
CA ASP A 710 -11.35 44.35 -5.76
C ASP A 710 -11.40 43.11 -4.83
N ALA A 711 -12.50 42.36 -4.83
CA ALA A 711 -12.75 41.28 -3.86
C ALA A 711 -13.46 40.06 -4.48
N LEU A 712 -13.16 38.85 -3.98
CA LEU A 712 -13.75 37.59 -4.45
C LEU A 712 -15.07 37.25 -3.74
N ASP A 713 -15.91 38.25 -3.51
CA ASP A 713 -17.12 38.15 -2.69
C ASP A 713 -18.39 38.13 -3.55
N GLU A 714 -18.37 38.89 -4.65
CA GLU A 714 -19.42 38.95 -5.67
C GLU A 714 -18.82 38.49 -7.01
N VAL A 715 -18.82 37.19 -7.26
CA VAL A 715 -18.21 36.56 -8.45
C VAL A 715 -19.30 35.90 -9.30
N VAL A 716 -19.24 36.14 -10.61
CA VAL A 716 -20.29 35.72 -11.55
C VAL A 716 -19.82 34.57 -12.44
N CYS A 717 -20.53 33.44 -12.39
CA CYS A 717 -20.29 32.30 -13.25
C CYS A 717 -21.03 32.47 -14.59
N GLU A 718 -20.30 32.99 -15.58
CA GLU A 718 -20.74 33.13 -16.97
C GLU A 718 -20.75 31.84 -17.80
N VAL A 719 -21.38 31.91 -18.98
CA VAL A 719 -21.60 30.79 -19.92
C VAL A 719 -20.31 30.04 -20.26
N HIS A 720 -19.24 30.76 -20.60
CA HIS A 720 -17.99 30.13 -21.07
C HIS A 720 -17.33 29.27 -19.98
N HIS A 721 -17.43 29.64 -18.70
CA HIS A 721 -16.98 28.79 -17.60
C HIS A 721 -17.72 27.45 -17.56
N VAL A 722 -19.03 27.44 -17.89
CA VAL A 722 -19.85 26.22 -17.98
C VAL A 722 -19.48 25.41 -19.22
N GLU A 723 -19.22 26.04 -20.36
CA GLU A 723 -18.77 25.36 -21.59
C GLU A 723 -17.42 24.66 -21.37
N THR A 724 -16.43 25.38 -20.82
CA THR A 724 -15.11 24.82 -20.46
C THR A 724 -15.24 23.74 -19.39
N ALA A 725 -16.09 23.92 -18.37
CA ALA A 725 -16.34 22.88 -17.38
C ALA A 725 -16.96 21.62 -17.99
N ILE A 726 -17.93 21.73 -18.91
CA ILE A 726 -18.51 20.59 -19.63
C ILE A 726 -17.43 19.83 -20.42
N GLN A 727 -16.52 20.52 -21.11
CA GLN A 727 -15.40 19.88 -21.83
C GLN A 727 -14.50 19.07 -20.88
N ILE A 728 -14.11 19.66 -19.75
CA ILE A 728 -13.26 19.01 -18.73
C ILE A 728 -13.97 17.80 -18.11
N ILE A 729 -15.26 17.92 -17.79
CA ILE A 729 -16.03 16.83 -17.18
C ILE A 729 -16.30 15.69 -18.16
N ARG A 730 -16.56 15.95 -19.45
CA ARG A 730 -16.60 14.90 -20.49
C ARG A 730 -15.31 14.08 -20.52
N GLN A 731 -14.15 14.76 -20.54
CA GLN A 731 -12.84 14.10 -20.56
C GLN A 731 -12.59 13.29 -19.26
N ALA A 732 -12.88 13.86 -18.10
CA ALA A 732 -12.64 13.21 -16.81
C ALA A 732 -13.58 12.02 -16.54
N VAL A 733 -14.88 12.15 -16.84
CA VAL A 733 -15.86 11.07 -16.70
C VAL A 733 -15.57 9.94 -17.68
N GLY A 734 -15.11 10.24 -18.90
CA GLY A 734 -14.61 9.23 -19.83
C GLY A 734 -13.39 8.46 -19.29
N GLY A 735 -12.53 9.10 -18.49
CA GLY A 735 -11.48 8.44 -17.72
C GLY A 735 -12.03 7.51 -16.64
N THR A 736 -12.98 7.99 -15.84
CA THR A 736 -13.62 7.21 -14.76
C THR A 736 -14.34 5.98 -15.31
N ALA A 737 -15.13 6.11 -16.38
CA ALA A 737 -15.82 5.02 -17.07
C ALA A 737 -14.86 3.93 -17.57
N LYS A 738 -13.72 4.33 -18.15
CA LYS A 738 -12.69 3.40 -18.67
C LYS A 738 -12.02 2.58 -17.55
N ILE A 739 -11.88 3.12 -16.34
CA ILE A 739 -11.42 2.36 -15.17
C ILE A 739 -12.52 1.47 -14.65
N ALA A 740 -13.72 2.01 -14.43
CA ALA A 740 -14.87 1.28 -13.89
C ALA A 740 -15.19 0.02 -14.70
N LYS A 741 -15.15 0.11 -16.04
CA LYS A 741 -15.32 -1.03 -16.96
C LYS A 741 -14.23 -2.12 -16.84
N ASN A 742 -13.06 -1.77 -16.32
CA ASN A 742 -11.85 -2.61 -16.28
C ASN A 742 -11.40 -2.97 -14.85
N ALA A 743 -12.11 -2.50 -13.81
CA ALA A 743 -11.81 -2.77 -12.40
C ALA A 743 -12.02 -4.26 -12.06
N GLY A 744 -11.07 -4.86 -11.36
CA GLY A 744 -11.10 -6.28 -10.97
C GLY A 744 -10.92 -7.31 -12.10
N LYS A 745 -10.98 -6.91 -13.38
CA LYS A 745 -10.87 -7.84 -14.51
C LYS A 745 -9.44 -8.31 -14.74
N SER A 746 -9.26 -9.60 -14.95
CA SER A 746 -8.00 -10.18 -15.41
C SER A 746 -7.60 -9.68 -16.81
N GLU A 747 -6.33 -9.82 -17.16
CA GLU A 747 -5.83 -9.51 -18.51
C GLU A 747 -6.47 -10.40 -19.58
N ILE A 748 -6.97 -11.58 -19.21
CA ILE A 748 -7.70 -12.50 -20.10
C ILE A 748 -9.10 -11.97 -20.40
N GLU A 749 -9.86 -11.54 -19.39
CA GLU A 749 -11.21 -10.98 -19.57
C GLU A 749 -11.15 -9.65 -20.34
N GLN A 750 -10.15 -8.81 -20.07
CA GLN A 750 -9.90 -7.61 -20.86
C GLN A 750 -9.59 -7.93 -22.34
N LEU A 751 -8.88 -9.05 -22.60
CA LEU A 751 -8.63 -9.49 -23.98
C LEU A 751 -9.89 -10.09 -24.64
N LYS A 752 -10.74 -10.81 -23.90
CA LYS A 752 -12.06 -11.25 -24.36
C LYS A 752 -12.93 -10.05 -24.75
N ASP A 753 -13.02 -9.03 -23.89
CA ASP A 753 -13.76 -7.78 -24.18
C ASP A 753 -13.23 -7.05 -25.42
N ARG A 754 -11.90 -6.95 -25.58
CA ARG A 754 -11.28 -6.35 -26.78
C ARG A 754 -11.61 -7.14 -28.05
N VAL A 755 -11.59 -8.48 -28.00
CA VAL A 755 -11.99 -9.33 -29.13
C VAL A 755 -13.46 -9.09 -29.50
N LYS A 756 -14.37 -8.99 -28.53
CA LYS A 756 -15.78 -8.65 -28.80
C LYS A 756 -15.94 -7.28 -29.44
N ALA A 757 -15.30 -6.25 -28.88
CA ALA A 757 -15.37 -4.89 -29.42
C ALA A 757 -14.85 -4.81 -30.87
N ALA A 758 -13.75 -5.51 -31.17
CA ALA A 758 -13.21 -5.59 -32.52
C ALA A 758 -14.03 -6.49 -33.47
N ILE A 759 -14.89 -7.38 -32.98
CA ILE A 759 -15.93 -8.03 -33.79
C ILE A 759 -17.02 -7.00 -34.12
N SER A 760 -17.56 -6.27 -33.14
CA SER A 760 -18.58 -5.23 -33.38
C SER A 760 -18.13 -4.14 -34.36
N GLU A 761 -16.85 -3.72 -34.28
CA GLU A 761 -16.29 -2.68 -35.15
C GLU A 761 -15.97 -3.18 -36.57
N LEU A 762 -15.57 -4.44 -36.72
CA LEU A 762 -15.16 -5.03 -38.01
C LEU A 762 -16.26 -5.87 -38.66
N ALA A 763 -17.47 -5.87 -38.09
CA ALA A 763 -18.65 -6.53 -38.65
C ALA A 763 -19.17 -5.80 -39.88
N GLY A 764 -19.62 -6.56 -40.89
CA GLY A 764 -20.41 -6.01 -41.99
C GLY A 764 -21.87 -5.72 -41.57
N PRO A 765 -22.71 -5.24 -42.51
CA PRO A 765 -24.16 -5.15 -42.32
C PRO A 765 -24.84 -6.51 -42.09
N ASP A 766 -24.12 -7.60 -42.32
CA ASP A 766 -24.45 -9.00 -42.05
C ASP A 766 -24.12 -9.44 -40.61
N GLY A 767 -23.53 -8.57 -39.79
CA GLY A 767 -23.13 -8.87 -38.41
C GLY A 767 -21.81 -9.64 -38.27
N PHE A 768 -21.13 -9.97 -39.38
CA PHE A 768 -19.97 -10.84 -39.39
C PHE A 768 -18.64 -10.10 -39.52
N ALA A 769 -17.72 -10.33 -38.58
CA ALA A 769 -16.36 -9.82 -38.65
C ALA A 769 -15.38 -10.89 -39.13
N ASN A 770 -14.44 -10.53 -40.02
CA ASN A 770 -13.43 -11.49 -40.47
C ASN A 770 -12.42 -11.82 -39.36
N ALA A 771 -12.36 -13.08 -38.93
CA ALA A 771 -11.55 -13.52 -37.80
C ALA A 771 -10.03 -13.25 -37.98
N ARG A 772 -9.53 -13.16 -39.23
CA ARG A 772 -8.14 -12.78 -39.51
C ARG A 772 -7.88 -11.30 -39.22
N ASN A 773 -8.87 -10.43 -39.46
CA ASN A 773 -8.76 -9.00 -39.18
C ASN A 773 -8.87 -8.73 -37.68
N VAL A 774 -9.82 -9.37 -36.98
CA VAL A 774 -9.91 -9.32 -35.51
C VAL A 774 -8.62 -9.82 -34.86
N LYS A 775 -8.09 -10.98 -35.29
CA LYS A 775 -6.79 -11.50 -34.83
C LYS A 775 -5.60 -10.57 -35.14
N LYS A 776 -5.67 -9.77 -36.21
CA LYS A 776 -4.64 -8.78 -36.59
C LYS A 776 -4.74 -7.47 -35.79
N LYS A 777 -5.95 -7.03 -35.40
CA LYS A 777 -6.17 -5.82 -34.59
C LYS A 777 -5.82 -6.08 -33.11
N VAL A 778 -6.48 -7.07 -32.48
CA VAL A 778 -6.43 -7.27 -31.02
C VAL A 778 -5.36 -8.28 -30.58
N LEU A 779 -5.22 -9.37 -31.33
CA LEU A 779 -4.45 -10.55 -30.90
C LEU A 779 -3.03 -10.62 -31.49
N ARG A 780 -2.53 -9.48 -31.98
CA ARG A 780 -1.19 -9.31 -32.55
C ARG A 780 -0.17 -9.15 -31.42
N GLY A 781 0.83 -10.04 -31.38
CA GLY A 781 1.81 -10.10 -30.27
C GLY A 781 1.39 -11.00 -29.10
N VAL A 782 0.13 -11.46 -29.04
CA VAL A 782 -0.31 -12.43 -28.04
C VAL A 782 0.27 -13.81 -28.35
N HIS A 783 0.90 -14.44 -27.35
CA HIS A 783 1.56 -15.75 -27.46
C HIS A 783 0.59 -16.81 -28.01
N SER A 784 1.01 -17.58 -29.03
CA SER A 784 0.10 -18.37 -29.86
C SER A 784 -0.78 -19.39 -29.08
N PRO A 785 -0.27 -20.15 -28.09
CA PRO A 785 -1.10 -20.99 -27.23
C PRO A 785 -2.17 -20.21 -26.45
N LEU A 786 -1.82 -19.08 -25.84
CA LEU A 786 -2.76 -18.24 -25.08
C LEU A 786 -3.82 -17.63 -26.00
N ARG A 787 -3.41 -17.09 -27.15
CA ARG A 787 -4.32 -16.57 -28.18
C ARG A 787 -5.32 -17.62 -28.62
N ASN A 788 -4.86 -18.84 -28.91
CA ASN A 788 -5.72 -19.91 -29.38
C ASN A 788 -6.67 -20.38 -28.26
N GLY A 789 -6.16 -20.56 -27.03
CA GLY A 789 -6.97 -20.96 -25.87
C GLY A 789 -8.08 -19.96 -25.51
N ILE A 790 -7.79 -18.64 -25.56
CA ILE A 790 -8.79 -17.60 -25.32
C ILE A 790 -9.88 -17.61 -26.40
N VAL A 791 -9.49 -17.76 -27.67
CA VAL A 791 -10.44 -17.86 -28.79
C VAL A 791 -11.31 -19.11 -28.68
N THR A 792 -10.71 -20.27 -28.36
CA THR A 792 -11.44 -21.53 -28.15
C THR A 792 -12.42 -21.40 -26.99
N SER A 793 -11.97 -20.89 -25.83
CA SER A 793 -12.85 -20.60 -24.68
C SER A 793 -14.00 -19.68 -25.08
N MET A 794 -13.77 -18.57 -25.78
CA MET A 794 -14.88 -17.69 -26.20
C MET A 794 -15.89 -18.36 -27.14
N ILE A 795 -15.51 -19.40 -27.90
CA ILE A 795 -16.45 -20.18 -28.72
C ILE A 795 -17.18 -21.22 -27.86
N GLU A 796 -16.48 -21.91 -26.96
CA GLU A 796 -17.03 -22.91 -26.04
C GLU A 796 -17.96 -22.30 -24.98
N ASP A 797 -17.66 -21.09 -24.52
CA ASP A 797 -18.44 -20.28 -23.56
C ASP A 797 -19.65 -19.57 -24.23
N GLY A 798 -19.83 -19.70 -25.55
CA GLY A 798 -20.90 -19.05 -26.32
C GLY A 798 -20.76 -17.51 -26.45
N GLU A 799 -19.56 -16.98 -26.24
CA GLU A 799 -19.28 -15.53 -26.29
C GLU A 799 -19.03 -15.00 -27.70
N ILE A 800 -18.58 -15.86 -28.64
CA ILE A 800 -18.44 -15.57 -30.07
C ILE A 800 -18.84 -16.81 -30.89
N PHE A 801 -19.51 -16.60 -32.01
CA PHE A 801 -19.96 -17.67 -32.90
C PHE A 801 -19.05 -17.75 -34.13
N GLU A 802 -18.45 -18.91 -34.42
CA GLU A 802 -17.55 -19.10 -35.57
C GLU A 802 -18.28 -19.73 -36.76
N VAL A 803 -18.34 -18.99 -37.87
CA VAL A 803 -18.95 -19.43 -39.15
C VAL A 803 -17.86 -19.54 -40.22
N ARG A 804 -17.95 -20.60 -41.04
CA ARG A 804 -17.06 -20.82 -42.19
C ARG A 804 -17.76 -20.40 -43.47
N ASN A 805 -17.20 -19.40 -44.15
CA ASN A 805 -17.67 -18.96 -45.46
C ASN A 805 -16.87 -19.68 -46.55
N GLU A 806 -17.55 -20.60 -47.25
CA GLU A 806 -17.01 -21.42 -48.35
C GLU A 806 -17.28 -20.79 -49.74
N THR A 807 -17.02 -19.49 -49.87
CA THR A 807 -16.75 -18.91 -51.20
C THR A 807 -15.58 -19.64 -51.87
N GLY A 808 -15.66 -19.88 -53.18
CA GLY A 808 -14.79 -20.80 -53.95
C GLY A 808 -13.30 -20.44 -54.11
N GLY A 809 -12.75 -19.68 -53.16
CA GLY A 809 -11.31 -19.49 -52.96
C GLY A 809 -10.81 -20.30 -51.75
N ARG A 810 -9.93 -19.70 -50.94
CA ARG A 810 -9.49 -20.29 -49.68
C ARG A 810 -10.55 -20.01 -48.60
N PRO A 811 -11.12 -21.02 -47.91
CA PRO A 811 -12.24 -20.82 -47.00
C PRO A 811 -11.87 -19.83 -45.89
N SER A 812 -12.82 -18.94 -45.57
CA SER A 812 -12.61 -17.84 -44.63
C SER A 812 -13.43 -18.03 -43.36
N ILE A 813 -12.85 -17.61 -42.24
CA ILE A 813 -13.46 -17.73 -40.91
C ILE A 813 -14.03 -16.36 -40.52
N LEU A 814 -15.32 -16.35 -40.20
CA LEU A 814 -16.08 -15.20 -39.73
C LEU A 814 -16.49 -15.42 -38.28
N TRP A 815 -16.58 -14.33 -37.52
CA TRP A 815 -17.03 -14.31 -36.14
C TRP A 815 -18.20 -13.35 -35.95
N SER A 816 -19.18 -13.76 -35.16
CA SER A 816 -20.36 -12.98 -34.75
C SER A 816 -20.46 -12.92 -33.21
N LEU A 817 -21.16 -11.93 -32.67
CA LEU A 817 -21.56 -11.86 -31.26
C LEU A 817 -22.99 -12.38 -31.01
N THR A 818 -23.78 -12.57 -32.06
CA THR A 818 -25.14 -13.12 -32.01
C THR A 818 -25.17 -14.49 -32.69
N GLU A 819 -25.83 -15.44 -32.05
CA GLU A 819 -26.11 -16.75 -32.63
C GLU A 819 -26.97 -16.60 -33.88
N THR A 820 -26.48 -17.06 -35.03
CA THR A 820 -27.22 -16.97 -36.30
C THR A 820 -28.10 -18.20 -36.49
N THR A 821 -29.41 -17.99 -36.47
CA THR A 821 -30.43 -19.05 -36.53
C THR A 821 -30.80 -19.53 -37.94
N ASP A 822 -30.29 -18.88 -38.99
CA ASP A 822 -30.81 -19.05 -40.34
C ASP A 822 -29.96 -20.03 -41.17
N GLU A 823 -30.55 -21.19 -41.48
CA GLU A 823 -30.08 -22.11 -42.53
C GLU A 823 -30.49 -21.58 -43.92
N THR A 824 -29.69 -20.69 -44.52
CA THR A 824 -29.89 -20.18 -45.91
C THR A 824 -28.59 -20.05 -46.69
#